data_AF-A0AA91JWL7-F1
#
_entry.id   AF-A0AA91JWL7-F1
#
_cell.length_a   1.000
_cell.length_b   1.000
_cell.length_c   1.000
_cell.angle_alpha   90.00
_cell.angle_beta   90.00
_cell.angle_gamma   90.00
#
_symmetry.space_group_name_H-M   'P 1'
#
loop_
_entity.id
_entity.type
_entity.pdbx_description
1 polymer ?
#
loop_
_entity_poly.entity_id
_entity_poly.type
_entity_poly.pdbx_seq_one_letter_code
_entity_poly.pdbx_strand_id
1 'polypeptide(L)'
;MNNITFPFSDLIAGYVTTFDEKKGAFGTFNLKTSDGREFEVALTSMTYAELVRNLGEPYYDCTVQMRTMLVSDRYLFAYGTFFPEAGEHKFEAKHIVFLGKTESEYVFEKQDWWVNQVRNLANFYLKAQFEDGEIDYRNYRTNVGLVGTKEISNRQETDTISRLVYGFATAYLMTGDDRYLEAAEKGTEYLREHMRFLDESEGICYWYHAIDVKPDGTEQKIFSSEFGDDYDAIPAYEQIYALAGPTQTYRVTGDPRIMNDIELTVNLFKSYFQDKTDKGGFFSHIDPITLSPYSDTLGHNRAKKNWNSVGDHAPAYLINLWLATGKDEYADFLEYTFDTIEKHFPDYDHSPFVQERFYENWSHDTTWGWQQNRAVVGHNLKIAWNLMRMNHLKPKEKYVALAEKIADIMPAVGSDQQRGGWYDVVERILEQGQKVHRFVWHDRKAWWQQEQAILAYLILAGSLDKSQYQKLARESSAFYNSWFLDYASGGVYFNVLANGIPYLLGTERGKGSHSMSGYHSFELAYLACVYTNLLLTKKPMDLYFKPKQGGFKDNILRVQPDILPPGSVYISEVWINGQSYSDFDAENLTIKLPSTQDELKVRVRVIPTQVFFNATLLEVTEGTAKISLSGLLDANAVKLFEEELEKATAQSINRLVLLLQDLKCISAAGLRYLIFTKQKLGSNIDIYVVGASEHVLDFLRKGAFCEGVTVLEQYDTVEMAIV
;
A
#
# COMPACT_ATOMS: atom_id res chain seq x y z
N MET A 1 20.50 -16.23 34.45
CA MET A 1 19.50 -15.52 33.63
C MET A 1 18.57 -14.83 34.60
N ASN A 2 18.43 -13.51 34.49
CA ASN A 2 17.51 -12.75 35.34
C ASN A 2 16.10 -12.98 34.81
N ASN A 3 15.38 -13.95 35.37
CA ASN A 3 13.95 -14.09 35.10
C ASN A 3 13.24 -12.85 35.66
N ILE A 4 12.24 -12.34 34.94
CA ILE A 4 11.42 -11.22 35.43
C ILE A 4 10.66 -11.76 36.65
N THR A 5 10.87 -11.17 37.83
CA THR A 5 10.33 -11.71 39.10
C THR A 5 9.04 -11.01 39.56
N PHE A 6 8.39 -10.23 38.69
CA PHE A 6 7.16 -9.51 39.01
C PHE A 6 6.10 -9.70 37.91
N PRO A 7 4.80 -9.58 38.22
CA PRO A 7 3.75 -9.67 37.21
C PRO A 7 3.71 -8.47 36.28
N PHE A 8 3.42 -8.69 35.00
CA PHE A 8 3.22 -7.62 34.02
C PHE A 8 2.21 -8.02 32.95
N SER A 9 1.53 -7.03 32.37
CA SER A 9 0.56 -7.26 31.30
C SER A 9 1.17 -7.05 29.93
N ASP A 10 0.80 -7.89 28.98
CA ASP A 10 1.33 -7.82 27.61
C ASP A 10 0.38 -8.46 26.58
N LEU A 11 0.72 -8.27 25.30
CA LEU A 11 0.07 -8.85 24.14
C LEU A 11 0.89 -10.01 23.57
N ILE A 12 0.21 -11.05 23.10
CA ILE A 12 0.77 -12.10 22.26
C ILE A 12 -0.11 -12.21 21.01
N ALA A 13 0.51 -12.20 19.84
CA ALA A 13 -0.14 -12.39 18.55
C ALA A 13 0.46 -13.62 17.87
N GLY A 14 -0.38 -14.49 17.33
CA GLY A 14 0.12 -15.70 16.71
C GLY A 14 -0.96 -16.67 16.31
N TYR A 15 -0.51 -17.84 15.86
CA TYR A 15 -1.34 -18.93 15.38
C TYR A 15 -1.59 -19.93 16.51
N VAL A 16 -2.84 -20.29 16.73
CA VAL A 16 -3.19 -21.38 17.64
C VAL A 16 -2.60 -22.68 17.09
N THR A 17 -1.88 -23.42 17.93
CA THR A 17 -1.36 -24.76 17.55
C THR A 17 -2.18 -25.88 18.17
N THR A 18 -2.59 -25.71 19.43
CA THR A 18 -3.39 -26.70 20.17
C THR A 18 -4.29 -26.02 21.20
N PHE A 19 -5.46 -26.59 21.47
CA PHE A 19 -6.31 -26.23 22.61
C PHE A 19 -6.65 -27.48 23.42
N ASP A 20 -6.40 -27.44 24.73
CA ASP A 20 -6.71 -28.50 25.68
C ASP A 20 -7.75 -28.00 26.70
N GLU A 21 -8.98 -28.47 26.53
CA GLU A 21 -10.10 -28.14 27.43
C GLU A 21 -9.93 -28.68 28.86
N LYS A 22 -9.13 -29.73 29.04
CA LYS A 22 -8.93 -30.41 30.33
C LYS A 22 -7.76 -29.81 31.12
N LYS A 23 -6.88 -29.05 30.46
CA LYS A 23 -5.73 -28.40 31.10
C LYS A 23 -6.15 -27.06 31.72
N GLY A 24 -6.26 -27.05 33.05
CA GLY A 24 -6.74 -25.90 33.83
C GLY A 24 -8.27 -25.85 33.93
N ALA A 25 -8.80 -24.96 34.76
CA ALA A 25 -10.24 -24.89 35.04
C ALA A 25 -11.09 -24.42 33.84
N PHE A 26 -10.50 -23.64 32.93
CA PHE A 26 -11.20 -23.07 31.78
C PHE A 26 -10.59 -23.47 30.43
N GLY A 27 -9.61 -24.38 30.44
CA GLY A 27 -8.82 -24.77 29.28
C GLY A 27 -7.58 -23.91 29.06
N THR A 28 -6.66 -24.43 28.25
CA THR A 28 -5.39 -23.80 27.91
C THR A 28 -5.11 -24.01 26.42
N PHE A 29 -4.60 -23.00 25.72
CA PHE A 29 -4.19 -23.13 24.32
C PHE A 29 -2.76 -22.65 24.11
N ASN A 30 -2.12 -23.11 23.04
CA ASN A 30 -0.79 -22.68 22.65
C ASN A 30 -0.86 -21.72 21.47
N LEU A 31 -0.10 -20.64 21.54
CA LEU A 31 0.10 -19.68 20.46
C LEU A 31 1.53 -19.71 19.96
N LYS A 32 1.70 -19.84 18.65
CA LYS A 32 2.98 -19.69 17.97
C LYS A 32 3.08 -18.32 17.31
N THR A 33 4.03 -17.50 17.76
CA THR A 33 4.31 -16.17 17.21
C THR A 33 4.93 -16.26 15.82
N SER A 34 4.99 -15.13 15.11
CA SER A 34 5.51 -15.08 13.73
C SER A 34 6.99 -15.47 13.61
N ASP A 35 7.77 -15.28 14.67
CA ASP A 35 9.16 -15.74 14.80
C ASP A 35 9.30 -17.17 15.34
N GLY A 36 8.19 -17.88 15.54
CA GLY A 36 8.16 -19.30 15.87
C GLY A 36 8.26 -19.64 17.36
N ARG A 37 8.29 -18.67 18.27
CA ARG A 37 8.19 -18.94 19.72
C ARG A 37 6.79 -19.43 20.07
N GLU A 38 6.71 -20.35 21.02
CA GLU A 38 5.43 -20.86 21.52
C GLU A 38 5.15 -20.37 22.93
N PHE A 39 3.90 -19.96 23.15
CA PHE A 39 3.39 -19.49 24.43
C PHE A 39 2.17 -20.30 24.82
N GLU A 40 2.19 -20.86 26.02
CA GLU A 40 1.03 -21.46 26.64
C GLU A 40 0.15 -20.38 27.27
N VAL A 41 -1.14 -20.34 26.90
CA VAL A 41 -2.10 -19.32 27.28
C VAL A 41 -3.24 -19.96 28.07
N ALA A 42 -3.30 -19.67 29.36
CA ALA A 42 -4.36 -20.16 30.23
C ALA A 42 -5.61 -19.25 30.14
N LEU A 43 -6.79 -19.87 30.00
CA LEU A 43 -8.07 -19.19 30.13
C LEU A 43 -8.49 -19.11 31.60
N THR A 44 -9.29 -18.10 31.92
CA THR A 44 -9.86 -17.87 33.26
C THR A 44 -11.36 -17.59 33.16
N SER A 45 -12.06 -17.55 34.29
CA SER A 45 -13.47 -17.12 34.33
C SER A 45 -13.70 -15.68 33.86
N MET A 46 -12.64 -14.87 33.82
CA MET A 46 -12.68 -13.46 33.44
C MET A 46 -12.14 -13.23 32.02
N THR A 47 -11.73 -14.27 31.31
CA THR A 47 -11.28 -14.13 29.93
C THR A 47 -12.48 -13.91 29.03
N TYR A 48 -12.51 -12.77 28.34
CA TYR A 48 -13.52 -12.45 27.34
C TYR A 48 -12.88 -12.41 25.96
N ALA A 49 -13.72 -12.52 24.92
CA ALA A 49 -13.26 -12.44 23.54
C ALA A 49 -14.16 -11.58 22.68
N GLU A 50 -13.58 -10.94 21.67
CA GLU A 50 -14.31 -10.22 20.65
C GLU A 50 -13.87 -10.64 19.24
N LEU A 51 -14.72 -10.34 18.26
CA LEU A 51 -14.34 -10.31 16.85
C LEU A 51 -13.91 -8.90 16.48
N VAL A 52 -12.81 -8.77 15.74
CA VAL A 52 -12.38 -7.48 15.17
C VAL A 52 -13.53 -6.87 14.36
N ARG A 53 -13.67 -5.55 14.48
CA ARG A 53 -14.79 -4.79 13.90
C ARG A 53 -14.29 -3.52 13.25
N ASN A 54 -15.07 -2.97 12.34
CA ASN A 54 -14.71 -1.74 11.65
C ASN A 54 -15.24 -0.50 12.38
N LEU A 55 -14.85 0.68 11.92
CA LEU A 55 -15.46 1.93 12.35
C LEU A 55 -16.97 1.91 12.05
N GLY A 56 -17.78 2.32 13.03
CA GLY A 56 -19.25 2.32 12.92
C GLY A 56 -19.92 0.96 13.16
N GLU A 57 -19.16 -0.12 13.38
CA GLU A 57 -19.71 -1.44 13.70
C GLU A 57 -19.88 -1.65 15.22
N PRO A 58 -20.92 -2.39 15.65
CA PRO A 58 -21.12 -2.73 17.06
C PRO A 58 -20.05 -3.69 17.59
N TYR A 59 -19.97 -3.81 18.91
CA TYR A 59 -19.11 -4.81 19.55
C TYR A 59 -19.65 -6.22 19.29
N TYR A 60 -18.77 -7.14 18.91
CA TYR A 60 -19.12 -8.54 18.64
C TYR A 60 -18.54 -9.44 19.73
N ASP A 61 -19.35 -9.74 20.75
CA ASP A 61 -18.94 -10.63 21.84
C ASP A 61 -18.79 -12.08 21.35
N CYS A 62 -17.61 -12.64 21.52
CA CYS A 62 -17.27 -14.03 21.22
C CYS A 62 -17.03 -14.88 22.48
N THR A 63 -17.25 -14.34 23.67
CA THR A 63 -16.88 -14.98 24.95
C THR A 63 -17.49 -16.38 25.12
N VAL A 64 -18.77 -16.55 24.75
CA VAL A 64 -19.46 -17.85 24.85
C VAL A 64 -18.90 -18.88 23.87
N GLN A 65 -18.45 -18.45 22.69
CA GLN A 65 -17.99 -19.31 21.59
C GLN A 65 -16.45 -19.45 21.55
N MET A 66 -15.73 -18.71 22.39
CA MET A 66 -14.28 -18.58 22.37
C MET A 66 -13.57 -19.94 22.33
N ARG A 67 -14.01 -20.90 23.16
CA ARG A 67 -13.41 -22.24 23.23
C ARG A 67 -13.51 -23.00 21.91
N THR A 68 -14.66 -22.93 21.23
CA THR A 68 -14.85 -23.57 19.92
C THR A 68 -14.13 -22.84 18.80
N MET A 69 -13.71 -21.59 19.04
CA MET A 69 -12.96 -20.79 18.09
C MET A 69 -11.44 -20.98 18.19
N LEU A 70 -10.93 -21.56 19.28
CA LEU A 70 -9.51 -21.87 19.49
C LEU A 70 -9.12 -23.16 18.75
N VAL A 71 -9.00 -23.06 17.42
CA VAL A 71 -8.64 -24.16 16.52
C VAL A 71 -7.30 -23.90 15.84
N SER A 72 -6.60 -24.96 15.42
CA SER A 72 -5.29 -24.88 14.76
C SER A 72 -5.25 -23.87 13.61
N ASP A 73 -4.10 -23.23 13.44
CA ASP A 73 -3.78 -22.30 12.35
C ASP A 73 -4.61 -21.01 12.33
N ARG A 74 -5.45 -20.79 13.34
CA ARG A 74 -6.15 -19.52 13.51
C ARG A 74 -5.23 -18.46 14.11
N TYR A 75 -5.05 -17.36 13.41
CA TYR A 75 -4.36 -16.19 13.95
C TYR A 75 -5.27 -15.37 14.87
N LEU A 76 -4.76 -14.99 16.04
CA LEU A 76 -5.48 -14.17 17.02
C LEU A 76 -4.54 -13.31 17.86
N PHE A 77 -5.12 -12.40 18.62
CA PHE A 77 -4.43 -11.65 19.67
C PHE A 77 -4.90 -12.09 21.05
N ALA A 78 -3.98 -12.29 21.99
CA ALA A 78 -4.27 -12.55 23.40
C ALA A 78 -3.54 -11.52 24.27
N TYR A 79 -4.30 -10.61 24.87
CA TYR A 79 -3.81 -9.69 25.90
C TYR A 79 -4.05 -10.30 27.27
N GLY A 80 -3.03 -10.30 28.12
CA GLY A 80 -3.07 -11.00 29.40
C GLY A 80 -1.99 -10.55 30.37
N THR A 81 -1.86 -11.29 31.47
CA THR A 81 -0.86 -11.04 32.51
C THR A 81 0.08 -12.22 32.64
N PHE A 82 1.38 -11.96 32.62
CA PHE A 82 2.41 -12.92 33.00
C PHE A 82 2.58 -12.93 34.51
N PHE A 83 2.51 -14.11 35.12
CA PHE A 83 2.81 -14.34 36.54
C PHE A 83 4.11 -15.14 36.68
N PRO A 84 5.06 -14.71 37.52
CA PRO A 84 6.27 -15.47 37.80
C PRO A 84 5.95 -16.65 38.74
N GLU A 85 5.97 -17.88 38.22
CA GLU A 85 5.63 -19.09 38.97
C GLU A 85 6.63 -20.21 38.68
N ALA A 86 7.16 -20.85 39.73
CA ALA A 86 8.07 -22.01 39.62
C ALA A 86 9.32 -21.81 38.72
N GLY A 87 9.78 -20.58 38.55
CA GLY A 87 10.92 -20.28 37.66
C GLY A 87 10.54 -20.11 36.18
N GLU A 88 9.24 -20.17 35.88
CA GLU A 88 8.64 -19.92 34.56
C GLU A 88 7.66 -18.74 34.63
N HIS A 89 7.16 -18.33 33.47
CA HIS A 89 6.10 -17.33 33.37
C HIS A 89 4.82 -17.99 32.89
N LYS A 90 3.80 -18.02 33.75
CA LYS A 90 2.45 -18.43 33.36
C LYS A 90 1.70 -17.24 32.78
N PHE A 91 1.19 -17.36 31.56
CA PHE A 91 0.41 -16.31 30.92
C PHE A 91 -1.09 -16.60 31.03
N GLU A 92 -1.84 -15.67 31.63
CA GLU A 92 -3.29 -15.76 31.73
C GLU A 92 -3.95 -14.70 30.84
N ALA A 93 -4.66 -15.15 29.80
CA ALA A 93 -5.38 -14.25 28.91
C ALA A 93 -6.53 -13.55 29.64
N LYS A 94 -6.66 -12.25 29.43
CA LYS A 94 -7.80 -11.43 29.88
C LYS A 94 -8.70 -11.04 28.72
N HIS A 95 -8.13 -10.81 27.54
CA HIS A 95 -8.85 -10.42 26.34
C HIS A 95 -8.30 -11.14 25.11
N ILE A 96 -9.18 -11.75 24.30
CA ILE A 96 -8.82 -12.37 23.02
C ILE A 96 -9.54 -11.66 21.86
N VAL A 97 -8.81 -11.30 20.80
CA VAL A 97 -9.38 -10.73 19.58
C VAL A 97 -9.24 -11.73 18.44
N PHE A 98 -10.37 -12.18 17.89
CA PHE A 98 -10.42 -13.01 16.68
C PHE A 98 -10.56 -12.14 15.42
N LEU A 99 -10.04 -12.62 14.30
CA LEU A 99 -10.03 -11.87 13.02
C LEU A 99 -11.12 -12.24 12.03
N GLY A 100 -11.87 -13.30 12.31
CA GLY A 100 -12.93 -13.87 11.48
C GLY A 100 -13.77 -14.84 12.28
N LYS A 101 -14.87 -15.36 11.72
CA LYS A 101 -15.70 -16.38 12.37
C LYS A 101 -15.09 -17.77 12.24
N THR A 102 -14.34 -18.03 11.17
CA THR A 102 -13.57 -19.26 10.98
C THR A 102 -12.07 -19.02 11.11
N GLU A 103 -11.28 -20.09 11.10
CA GLU A 103 -9.82 -20.10 11.17
C GLU A 103 -9.13 -19.45 9.96
N SER A 104 -9.79 -19.48 8.80
CA SER A 104 -9.29 -18.95 7.54
C SER A 104 -9.89 -17.59 7.15
N GLU A 105 -10.92 -17.12 7.86
CA GLU A 105 -11.57 -15.85 7.57
C GLU A 105 -10.78 -14.69 8.20
N TYR A 106 -10.55 -13.66 7.41
CA TYR A 106 -10.11 -12.35 7.85
C TYR A 106 -11.17 -11.33 7.42
N VAL A 107 -11.90 -10.72 8.37
CA VAL A 107 -13.04 -9.84 8.02
C VAL A 107 -12.63 -8.63 7.19
N PHE A 108 -11.38 -8.18 7.31
CA PHE A 108 -10.82 -7.09 6.50
C PHE A 108 -10.49 -7.50 5.05
N GLU A 109 -10.70 -8.76 4.67
CA GLU A 109 -10.70 -9.25 3.27
C GLU A 109 -12.12 -9.27 2.65
N LYS A 110 -13.14 -8.80 3.38
CA LYS A 110 -14.47 -8.55 2.82
C LYS A 110 -14.40 -7.37 1.85
N GLN A 111 -15.19 -7.49 0.77
CA GLN A 111 -15.12 -6.60 -0.38
C GLN A 111 -15.33 -5.13 -0.03
N ASP A 112 -16.20 -4.86 0.92
CA ASP A 112 -16.66 -3.54 1.33
C ASP A 112 -16.03 -3.05 2.65
N TRP A 113 -15.15 -3.84 3.28
CA TRP A 113 -14.55 -3.48 4.57
C TRP A 113 -13.87 -2.11 4.52
N TRP A 114 -12.96 -1.92 3.58
CA TRP A 114 -12.21 -0.68 3.44
C TRP A 114 -13.06 0.48 2.90
N VAL A 115 -14.08 0.19 2.09
CA VAL A 115 -15.07 1.19 1.63
C VAL A 115 -15.90 1.72 2.82
N ASN A 116 -16.29 0.84 3.74
CA ASN A 116 -16.99 1.25 4.97
C ASN A 116 -16.06 2.02 5.91
N GLN A 117 -14.78 1.64 5.98
CA GLN A 117 -13.81 2.36 6.80
C GLN A 117 -13.57 3.78 6.28
N VAL A 118 -13.29 3.97 4.99
CA VAL A 118 -13.08 5.30 4.41
C VAL A 118 -14.30 6.21 4.56
N ARG A 119 -15.52 5.66 4.46
CA ARG A 119 -16.76 6.41 4.69
C ARG A 119 -16.85 6.96 6.11
N ASN A 120 -16.50 6.13 7.11
CA ASN A 120 -16.50 6.56 8.51
C ASN A 120 -15.38 7.57 8.81
N LEU A 121 -14.20 7.40 8.21
CA LEU A 121 -13.11 8.38 8.31
C LEU A 121 -13.52 9.74 7.69
N ALA A 122 -14.11 9.73 6.51
CA ALA A 122 -14.60 10.93 5.83
C ALA A 122 -15.67 11.65 6.64
N ASN A 123 -16.65 10.90 7.16
CA ASN A 123 -17.70 11.46 8.02
C ASN A 123 -17.11 12.08 9.31
N PHE A 124 -16.11 11.44 9.92
CA PHE A 124 -15.43 11.98 11.09
C PHE A 124 -14.78 13.33 10.78
N TYR A 125 -13.98 13.43 9.71
CA TYR A 125 -13.29 14.68 9.38
C TYR A 125 -14.23 15.78 8.89
N LEU A 126 -15.31 15.44 8.13
CA LEU A 126 -16.35 16.41 7.80
C LEU A 126 -16.94 17.03 9.07
N LYS A 127 -17.36 16.18 10.02
CA LYS A 127 -17.92 16.64 11.28
C LYS A 127 -16.92 17.44 12.10
N ALA A 128 -15.67 16.99 12.21
CA ALA A 128 -14.64 17.66 12.99
C ALA A 128 -14.27 19.04 12.43
N GLN A 129 -14.27 19.19 11.09
CA GLN A 129 -13.85 20.44 10.45
C GLN A 129 -15.02 21.38 10.12
N PHE A 130 -16.22 20.86 9.85
CA PHE A 130 -17.35 21.64 9.30
C PHE A 130 -18.68 21.37 10.00
N GLU A 131 -18.71 20.50 11.01
CA GLU A 131 -19.93 20.09 11.72
C GLU A 131 -20.99 19.55 10.73
N ASP A 132 -22.26 19.89 10.91
CA ASP A 132 -23.36 19.56 9.96
C ASP A 132 -23.71 20.79 9.08
N GLY A 133 -22.81 21.78 9.01
CA GLY A 133 -23.02 23.06 8.32
C GLY A 133 -22.48 23.09 6.88
N GLU A 134 -22.43 24.30 6.31
CA GLU A 134 -21.75 24.51 5.04
C GLU A 134 -20.25 24.25 5.18
N ILE A 135 -19.67 23.54 4.20
CA ILE A 135 -18.22 23.36 4.13
C ILE A 135 -17.57 24.71 3.81
N ASP A 136 -16.88 25.27 4.80
CA ASP A 136 -16.09 26.49 4.70
C ASP A 136 -14.71 26.26 5.34
N TYR A 137 -13.66 26.30 4.51
CA TYR A 137 -12.28 26.08 4.95
C TYR A 137 -11.72 27.22 5.80
N ARG A 138 -12.37 28.38 5.92
CA ARG A 138 -12.03 29.37 6.97
C ARG A 138 -12.22 28.80 8.38
N ASN A 139 -13.13 27.83 8.52
CA ASN A 139 -13.39 27.13 9.78
C ASN A 139 -12.48 25.92 9.99
N TYR A 140 -11.69 25.52 8.99
CA TYR A 140 -10.72 24.42 9.11
C TYR A 140 -9.68 24.73 10.20
N ARG A 141 -9.20 23.71 10.90
CA ARG A 141 -8.08 23.80 11.82
C ARG A 141 -7.11 22.65 11.61
N THR A 142 -5.81 22.95 11.56
CA THR A 142 -4.73 21.95 11.49
C THR A 142 -4.80 20.99 12.67
N ASN A 143 -4.97 21.54 13.88
CA ASN A 143 -4.98 20.75 15.12
C ASN A 143 -6.42 20.34 15.50
N VAL A 144 -6.65 19.03 15.54
CA VAL A 144 -7.92 18.41 15.92
C VAL A 144 -7.67 17.45 17.09
N GLY A 145 -8.40 17.65 18.18
CA GLY A 145 -8.30 16.83 19.38
C GLY A 145 -8.90 15.43 19.22
N LEU A 146 -8.74 14.61 20.27
CA LEU A 146 -9.13 13.19 20.31
C LEU A 146 -10.57 12.91 19.84
N VAL A 147 -11.52 13.76 20.25
CA VAL A 147 -12.96 13.59 19.96
C VAL A 147 -13.45 14.45 18.78
N GLY A 148 -12.52 14.98 17.97
CA GLY A 148 -12.84 15.85 16.83
C GLY A 148 -13.00 17.33 17.17
N THR A 149 -12.68 17.75 18.40
CA THR A 149 -12.72 19.18 18.80
C THR A 149 -11.55 19.95 18.18
N LYS A 150 -11.83 21.10 17.58
CA LYS A 150 -10.80 22.01 17.07
C LYS A 150 -9.99 22.64 18.20
N GLU A 151 -8.68 22.72 18.05
CA GLU A 151 -7.83 23.45 19.00
C GLU A 151 -7.81 24.96 18.71
N ILE A 152 -7.27 25.73 19.66
CA ILE A 152 -7.35 27.21 19.67
C ILE A 152 -6.52 27.86 18.55
N SER A 153 -5.45 27.21 18.09
CA SER A 153 -4.57 27.77 17.07
C SER A 153 -5.35 28.06 15.79
N ASN A 154 -5.24 29.28 15.26
CA ASN A 154 -5.87 29.65 13.98
C ASN A 154 -4.93 29.47 12.77
N ARG A 155 -3.77 28.85 12.99
CA ARG A 155 -2.89 28.46 11.89
C ARG A 155 -3.53 27.35 11.08
N GLN A 156 -3.46 27.50 9.77
CA GLN A 156 -3.87 26.52 8.80
C GLN A 156 -2.70 26.23 7.86
N GLU A 157 -2.24 24.99 7.84
CA GLU A 157 -1.04 24.59 7.11
C GLU A 157 -1.41 23.97 5.76
N THR A 158 -0.72 24.40 4.71
CA THR A 158 -1.04 24.08 3.31
C THR A 158 -1.00 22.58 3.03
N ASP A 159 0.09 21.92 3.43
CA ASP A 159 0.29 20.50 3.22
C ASP A 159 -0.76 19.66 3.98
N THR A 160 -1.15 20.11 5.17
CA THR A 160 -2.11 19.44 6.04
C THR A 160 -3.55 19.60 5.53
N ILE A 161 -3.90 20.75 4.96
CA ILE A 161 -5.16 20.92 4.20
C ILE A 161 -5.14 20.02 2.97
N SER A 162 -4.06 20.05 2.18
CA SER A 162 -3.95 19.26 0.94
C SER A 162 -4.09 17.76 1.21
N ARG A 163 -3.48 17.26 2.29
CA ARG A 163 -3.64 15.88 2.78
C ARG A 163 -5.08 15.52 3.12
N LEU A 164 -5.84 16.44 3.71
CA LEU A 164 -7.26 16.19 3.99
C LEU A 164 -8.10 16.20 2.70
N VAL A 165 -7.80 17.13 1.79
CA VAL A 165 -8.42 17.20 0.46
C VAL A 165 -8.21 15.89 -0.29
N TYR A 166 -7.00 15.32 -0.26
CA TYR A 166 -6.73 13.99 -0.83
C TYR A 166 -7.66 12.93 -0.23
N GLY A 167 -7.84 12.95 1.09
CA GLY A 167 -8.74 12.04 1.78
C GLY A 167 -10.17 12.16 1.26
N PHE A 168 -10.71 13.38 1.18
CA PHE A 168 -12.07 13.61 0.69
C PHE A 168 -12.24 13.21 -0.79
N ALA A 169 -11.30 13.56 -1.66
CA ALA A 169 -11.34 13.15 -3.07
C ALA A 169 -11.30 11.62 -3.22
N THR A 170 -10.47 10.95 -2.41
CA THR A 170 -10.36 9.49 -2.37
C THR A 170 -11.63 8.83 -1.82
N ALA A 171 -12.24 9.41 -0.79
CA ALA A 171 -13.52 8.93 -0.27
C ALA A 171 -14.62 9.03 -1.33
N TYR A 172 -14.70 10.14 -2.08
CA TYR A 172 -15.60 10.24 -3.22
C TYR A 172 -15.32 9.16 -4.27
N LEU A 173 -14.05 8.99 -4.66
CA LEU A 173 -13.64 7.99 -5.64
C LEU A 173 -14.13 6.58 -5.28
N MET A 174 -14.16 6.24 -3.99
CA MET A 174 -14.60 4.93 -3.50
C MET A 174 -16.11 4.80 -3.24
N THR A 175 -16.83 5.90 -2.98
CA THR A 175 -18.23 5.83 -2.51
C THR A 175 -19.24 6.52 -3.41
N GLY A 176 -18.81 7.49 -4.22
CA GLY A 176 -19.67 8.37 -4.99
C GLY A 176 -20.52 9.35 -4.17
N ASP A 177 -20.20 9.56 -2.88
CA ASP A 177 -20.92 10.50 -2.01
C ASP A 177 -20.47 11.95 -2.27
N ASP A 178 -21.36 12.76 -2.83
CA ASP A 178 -21.03 14.10 -3.34
C ASP A 178 -20.56 15.07 -2.23
N ARG A 179 -20.88 14.81 -0.95
CA ARG A 179 -20.38 15.63 0.17
C ARG A 179 -18.86 15.58 0.27
N TYR A 180 -18.27 14.44 -0.03
CA TYR A 180 -16.82 14.27 -0.01
C TYR A 180 -16.17 15.01 -1.18
N LEU A 181 -16.80 14.98 -2.36
CA LEU A 181 -16.28 15.74 -3.49
C LEU A 181 -16.38 17.26 -3.26
N GLU A 182 -17.51 17.74 -2.72
CA GLU A 182 -17.67 19.15 -2.36
C GLU A 182 -16.55 19.60 -1.40
N ALA A 183 -16.24 18.77 -0.39
CA ALA A 183 -15.14 19.05 0.53
C ALA A 183 -13.78 19.10 -0.16
N ALA A 184 -13.52 18.21 -1.11
CA ALA A 184 -12.27 18.20 -1.86
C ALA A 184 -12.14 19.40 -2.82
N GLU A 185 -13.20 19.74 -3.55
CA GLU A 185 -13.22 20.87 -4.48
C GLU A 185 -13.09 22.20 -3.74
N LYS A 186 -13.86 22.42 -2.66
CA LYS A 186 -13.77 23.64 -1.84
C LYS A 186 -12.41 23.77 -1.17
N GLY A 187 -11.81 22.68 -0.70
CA GLY A 187 -10.47 22.72 -0.10
C GLY A 187 -9.38 22.99 -1.14
N THR A 188 -9.53 22.44 -2.34
CA THR A 188 -8.62 22.72 -3.46
C THR A 188 -8.72 24.19 -3.88
N GLU A 189 -9.92 24.73 -4.02
CA GLU A 189 -10.10 26.15 -4.34
C GLU A 189 -9.54 27.04 -3.21
N TYR A 190 -9.77 26.67 -1.94
CA TYR A 190 -9.20 27.38 -0.80
C TYR A 190 -7.67 27.45 -0.85
N LEU A 191 -7.00 26.32 -1.13
CA LEU A 191 -5.55 26.30 -1.33
C LEU A 191 -5.14 27.24 -2.48
N ARG A 192 -5.84 27.19 -3.61
CA ARG A 192 -5.51 27.97 -4.82
C ARG A 192 -5.71 29.48 -4.64
N GLU A 193 -6.71 29.87 -3.87
CA GLU A 193 -7.03 31.27 -3.57
C GLU A 193 -6.12 31.86 -2.49
N HIS A 194 -5.78 31.05 -1.47
CA HIS A 194 -5.15 31.56 -0.25
C HIS A 194 -3.67 31.17 -0.10
N MET A 195 -3.23 29.99 -0.55
CA MET A 195 -1.89 29.49 -0.24
C MET A 195 -0.93 29.51 -1.44
N ARG A 196 -1.48 29.63 -2.65
CA ARG A 196 -0.73 29.55 -3.89
C ARG A 196 -0.05 30.88 -4.23
N PHE A 197 1.21 30.81 -4.64
CA PHE A 197 1.92 31.90 -5.29
C PHE A 197 2.24 31.54 -6.73
N LEU A 198 1.89 32.44 -7.66
CA LEU A 198 2.18 32.28 -9.08
C LEU A 198 3.27 33.27 -9.50
N ASP A 199 4.36 32.74 -10.05
CA ASP A 199 5.36 33.55 -10.76
C ASP A 199 5.23 33.28 -12.25
N GLU A 200 4.45 34.12 -12.93
CA GLU A 200 4.25 34.00 -14.38
C GLU A 200 5.53 34.27 -15.18
N SER A 201 6.47 35.03 -14.62
CA SER A 201 7.72 35.38 -15.32
C SER A 201 8.70 34.22 -15.35
N GLU A 202 8.73 33.42 -14.29
CA GLU A 202 9.56 32.21 -14.17
C GLU A 202 8.80 30.93 -14.58
N GLY A 203 7.48 31.01 -14.77
CA GLY A 203 6.65 29.86 -15.15
C GLY A 203 6.58 28.80 -14.05
N ILE A 204 6.50 29.25 -12.78
CA ILE A 204 6.46 28.39 -11.60
C ILE A 204 5.30 28.72 -10.67
N CYS A 205 4.96 27.74 -9.83
CA CYS A 205 4.00 27.86 -8.75
C CYS A 205 4.60 27.23 -7.50
N TYR A 206 4.64 27.99 -6.42
CA TYR A 206 4.98 27.47 -5.09
C TYR A 206 3.88 27.81 -4.09
N TRP A 207 3.84 27.07 -3.01
CA TRP A 207 2.80 27.15 -2.00
C TRP A 207 3.40 27.66 -0.70
N TYR A 208 2.75 28.65 -0.11
CA TYR A 208 3.12 29.16 1.22
C TYR A 208 2.94 28.07 2.27
N HIS A 209 3.78 28.07 3.30
CA HIS A 209 3.69 27.12 4.40
C HIS A 209 2.30 27.10 5.05
N ALA A 210 1.78 28.29 5.38
CA ALA A 210 0.52 28.40 6.11
C ALA A 210 -0.15 29.78 5.95
N ILE A 211 -1.35 29.90 6.52
CA ILE A 211 -1.95 31.17 6.91
C ILE A 211 -2.36 31.14 8.38
N ASP A 212 -2.33 32.31 9.01
CA ASP A 212 -2.99 32.55 10.29
C ASP A 212 -4.28 33.33 10.04
N VAL A 213 -5.43 32.72 10.35
CA VAL A 213 -6.76 33.34 10.21
C VAL A 213 -7.09 34.12 11.48
N LYS A 214 -7.18 35.45 11.39
CA LYS A 214 -7.44 36.32 12.54
C LYS A 214 -8.94 36.35 12.89
N PRO A 215 -9.31 36.69 14.15
CA PRO A 215 -10.71 36.76 14.57
C PRO A 215 -11.59 37.74 13.77
N ASP A 216 -10.98 38.74 13.13
CA ASP A 216 -11.67 39.70 12.25
C ASP A 216 -11.82 39.20 10.80
N GLY A 217 -11.38 37.97 10.51
CA GLY A 217 -11.43 37.35 9.19
C GLY A 217 -10.25 37.70 8.28
N THR A 218 -9.31 38.54 8.72
CA THR A 218 -8.11 38.84 7.94
C THR A 218 -7.08 37.70 8.03
N GLU A 219 -6.24 37.58 7.01
CA GLU A 219 -5.26 36.50 6.90
C GLU A 219 -3.83 37.06 6.93
N GLN A 220 -2.97 36.42 7.70
CA GLN A 220 -1.52 36.60 7.58
C GLN A 220 -0.93 35.39 6.86
N LYS A 221 -0.26 35.63 5.74
CA LYS A 221 0.45 34.62 4.96
C LYS A 221 1.78 34.29 5.64
N ILE A 222 2.09 33.01 5.78
CA ILE A 222 3.36 32.49 6.29
C ILE A 222 4.08 31.82 5.12
N PHE A 223 5.07 32.52 4.56
CA PHE A 223 5.69 32.11 3.31
C PHE A 223 6.63 30.92 3.50
N SER A 224 7.72 31.09 4.24
CA SER A 224 8.67 30.02 4.56
C SER A 224 8.13 29.09 5.64
N SER A 225 8.68 27.88 5.72
CA SER A 225 8.31 26.94 6.77
C SER A 225 8.66 27.53 8.14
N GLU A 226 7.73 27.40 9.08
CA GLU A 226 7.98 27.66 10.50
C GLU A 226 8.00 26.34 11.31
N PHE A 227 8.13 25.21 10.61
CA PHE A 227 8.14 23.89 11.21
C PHE A 227 9.55 23.37 11.46
N GLY A 228 9.88 23.15 12.74
CA GLY A 228 10.98 22.29 13.19
C GLY A 228 12.29 22.45 12.41
N ASP A 229 12.70 21.37 11.75
CA ASP A 229 13.98 21.30 11.02
C ASP A 229 13.95 22.02 9.66
N ASP A 230 12.78 22.44 9.18
CA ASP A 230 12.59 23.08 7.87
C ASP A 230 12.53 24.63 7.98
N TYR A 231 12.69 25.16 9.20
CA TYR A 231 12.51 26.56 9.56
C TYR A 231 13.27 27.52 8.63
N ASP A 232 12.60 28.60 8.21
CA ASP A 232 13.11 29.65 7.31
C ASP A 232 13.56 29.15 5.91
N ALA A 233 13.06 27.99 5.46
CA ALA A 233 13.30 27.46 4.11
C ALA A 233 11.99 27.19 3.34
N ILE A 234 12.12 26.87 2.05
CA ILE A 234 11.08 26.18 1.27
C ILE A 234 11.51 24.71 1.14
N PRO A 235 10.98 23.80 1.96
CA PRO A 235 11.27 22.37 1.85
C PRO A 235 10.53 21.75 0.66
N ALA A 236 11.21 20.87 -0.08
CA ALA A 236 10.60 20.13 -1.19
C ALA A 236 9.39 19.33 -0.72
N TYR A 237 9.48 18.75 0.48
CA TYR A 237 8.43 17.94 1.11
C TYR A 237 7.08 18.68 1.22
N GLU A 238 7.06 19.92 1.72
CA GLU A 238 5.81 20.68 1.85
C GLU A 238 5.20 20.97 0.48
N GLN A 239 6.03 21.30 -0.51
CA GLN A 239 5.58 21.55 -1.88
C GLN A 239 5.03 20.29 -2.55
N ILE A 240 5.65 19.12 -2.30
CA ILE A 240 5.19 17.82 -2.80
C ILE A 240 3.82 17.49 -2.21
N TYR A 241 3.66 17.65 -0.89
CA TYR A 241 2.39 17.37 -0.23
C TYR A 241 1.32 18.43 -0.47
N ALA A 242 1.68 19.66 -0.81
CA ALA A 242 0.74 20.67 -1.30
C ALA A 242 0.01 20.20 -2.57
N LEU A 243 0.65 19.37 -3.41
CA LEU A 243 0.04 18.79 -4.61
C LEU A 243 -0.84 17.55 -4.36
N ALA A 244 -0.79 16.92 -3.17
CA ALA A 244 -1.45 15.64 -2.93
C ALA A 244 -2.97 15.72 -3.14
N GLY A 245 -3.63 16.65 -2.43
CA GLY A 245 -5.06 16.90 -2.54
C GLY A 245 -5.48 17.38 -3.92
N PRO A 246 -4.93 18.49 -4.43
CA PRO A 246 -5.25 19.00 -5.76
C PRO A 246 -5.14 17.93 -6.84
N THR A 247 -4.07 17.12 -6.85
CA THR A 247 -3.89 16.08 -7.88
C THR A 247 -4.95 14.98 -7.80
N GLN A 248 -5.34 14.56 -6.60
CA GLN A 248 -6.43 13.59 -6.45
C GLN A 248 -7.80 14.19 -6.84
N THR A 249 -8.04 15.46 -6.52
CA THR A 249 -9.23 16.20 -7.00
C THR A 249 -9.22 16.31 -8.54
N TYR A 250 -8.07 16.58 -9.16
CA TYR A 250 -7.91 16.59 -10.61
C TYR A 250 -8.18 15.21 -11.21
N ARG A 251 -7.70 14.13 -10.60
CA ARG A 251 -7.98 12.76 -11.06
C ARG A 251 -9.48 12.45 -11.09
N VAL A 252 -10.26 13.01 -10.16
CA VAL A 252 -11.72 12.83 -10.10
C VAL A 252 -12.48 13.76 -11.07
N THR A 253 -12.01 15.01 -11.23
CA THR A 253 -12.79 16.09 -11.86
C THR A 253 -12.23 16.58 -13.19
N GLY A 254 -10.96 16.35 -13.47
CA GLY A 254 -10.28 16.90 -14.64
C GLY A 254 -10.17 18.42 -14.66
N ASP A 255 -10.32 19.13 -13.53
CA ASP A 255 -10.29 20.60 -13.55
C ASP A 255 -8.95 21.15 -14.13
N PRO A 256 -8.96 21.81 -15.30
CA PRO A 256 -7.74 22.23 -15.98
C PRO A 256 -6.96 23.29 -15.20
N ARG A 257 -7.62 24.02 -14.29
CA ARG A 257 -6.95 24.99 -13.43
C ARG A 257 -6.02 24.30 -12.43
N ILE A 258 -6.42 23.13 -11.93
CA ILE A 258 -5.58 22.31 -11.06
C ILE A 258 -4.41 21.74 -11.84
N MET A 259 -4.64 21.25 -13.08
CA MET A 259 -3.57 20.76 -13.94
C MET A 259 -2.48 21.82 -14.16
N ASN A 260 -2.88 23.06 -14.44
CA ASN A 260 -1.94 24.17 -14.60
C ASN A 260 -1.11 24.40 -13.32
N ASP A 261 -1.72 24.35 -12.15
CA ASP A 261 -1.01 24.50 -10.87
C ASP A 261 0.01 23.37 -10.65
N ILE A 262 -0.36 22.14 -11.00
CA ILE A 262 0.53 20.97 -10.95
C ILE A 262 1.72 21.15 -11.90
N GLU A 263 1.49 21.55 -13.15
CA GLU A 263 2.57 21.74 -14.14
C GLU A 263 3.54 22.84 -13.69
N LEU A 264 3.03 23.97 -13.19
CA LEU A 264 3.86 25.06 -12.67
C LEU A 264 4.64 24.66 -11.40
N THR A 265 4.07 23.85 -10.50
CA THR A 265 4.82 23.34 -9.34
C THR A 265 5.83 22.25 -9.73
N VAL A 266 5.55 21.43 -10.74
CA VAL A 266 6.56 20.52 -11.33
C VAL A 266 7.72 21.30 -11.94
N ASN A 267 7.46 22.45 -12.56
CA ASN A 267 8.51 23.35 -13.05
C ASN A 267 9.36 23.90 -11.91
N LEU A 268 8.78 24.27 -10.75
CA LEU A 268 9.54 24.65 -9.56
C LEU A 268 10.55 23.56 -9.17
N PHE A 269 10.11 22.30 -9.10
CA PHE A 269 10.99 21.17 -8.77
C PHE A 269 12.13 21.01 -9.78
N LYS A 270 11.81 20.99 -11.07
CA LYS A 270 12.81 20.83 -12.14
C LYS A 270 13.77 22.02 -12.24
N SER A 271 13.30 23.23 -11.94
CA SER A 271 14.10 24.44 -12.08
C SER A 271 15.04 24.69 -10.91
N TYR A 272 14.57 24.49 -9.67
CA TYR A 272 15.25 24.95 -8.46
C TYR A 272 15.64 23.83 -7.48
N PHE A 273 14.88 22.74 -7.42
CA PHE A 273 15.20 21.60 -6.54
C PHE A 273 16.06 20.53 -7.23
N GLN A 274 15.89 20.32 -8.53
CA GLN A 274 16.64 19.29 -9.26
C GLN A 274 18.13 19.65 -9.30
N ASP A 275 18.97 18.71 -8.89
CA ASP A 275 20.40 18.85 -9.06
C ASP A 275 20.76 18.58 -10.53
N LYS A 276 21.03 19.66 -11.27
CA LYS A 276 21.35 19.64 -12.70
C LYS A 276 22.82 19.26 -12.98
N THR A 277 23.61 18.99 -11.95
CA THR A 277 24.96 18.43 -12.11
C THR A 277 24.90 16.94 -12.47
N ASP A 278 26.07 16.35 -12.72
CA ASP A 278 26.22 14.91 -12.93
C ASP A 278 25.85 14.06 -11.70
N LYS A 279 25.71 14.69 -10.52
CA LYS A 279 25.30 14.02 -9.29
C LYS A 279 23.82 13.65 -9.28
N GLY A 280 22.96 14.40 -9.98
CA GLY A 280 21.52 14.13 -10.07
C GLY A 280 20.77 14.12 -8.72
N GLY A 281 19.52 13.68 -8.72
CA GLY A 281 18.58 13.78 -7.59
C GLY A 281 17.94 15.16 -7.41
N PHE A 282 17.37 15.37 -6.23
CA PHE A 282 16.71 16.62 -5.85
C PHE A 282 17.19 17.06 -4.47
N PHE A 283 17.52 18.34 -4.35
CA PHE A 283 17.78 18.98 -3.07
C PHE A 283 16.52 18.99 -2.20
N SER A 284 16.71 18.92 -0.90
CA SER A 284 15.63 18.89 0.08
C SER A 284 15.03 20.26 0.38
N HIS A 285 15.80 21.34 0.17
CA HIS A 285 15.42 22.70 0.53
C HIS A 285 15.97 23.69 -0.47
N ILE A 286 15.24 24.79 -0.65
CA ILE A 286 15.71 26.01 -1.32
C ILE A 286 15.45 27.22 -0.43
N ASP A 287 16.29 28.24 -0.58
CA ASP A 287 16.14 29.50 0.15
C ASP A 287 14.93 30.31 -0.37
N PRO A 288 14.09 30.89 0.51
CA PRO A 288 12.88 31.59 0.08
C PRO A 288 13.11 32.85 -0.76
N ILE A 289 14.32 33.44 -0.70
CA ILE A 289 14.62 34.71 -1.38
C ILE A 289 15.29 34.47 -2.73
N THR A 290 16.25 33.55 -2.77
CA THR A 290 17.09 33.27 -3.95
C THR A 290 16.66 32.02 -4.71
N LEU A 291 15.76 31.21 -4.14
CA LEU A 291 15.38 29.88 -4.62
C LEU A 291 16.58 28.94 -4.83
N SER A 292 17.70 29.22 -4.17
CA SER A 292 18.93 28.45 -4.31
C SER A 292 19.06 27.40 -3.21
N PRO A 293 19.41 26.15 -3.55
CA PRO A 293 19.74 25.13 -2.55
C PRO A 293 21.12 25.34 -1.91
N TYR A 294 21.90 26.31 -2.40
CA TYR A 294 23.27 26.60 -1.96
C TYR A 294 23.39 27.83 -1.06
N SER A 295 22.28 28.49 -0.74
CA SER A 295 22.29 29.66 0.15
C SER A 295 22.80 29.30 1.54
N ASP A 296 23.60 30.18 2.13
CA ASP A 296 24.11 30.00 3.50
C ASP A 296 23.01 30.13 4.56
N THR A 297 21.89 30.80 4.23
CA THR A 297 20.70 30.93 5.08
C THR A 297 20.07 29.58 5.44
N LEU A 298 20.25 28.56 4.59
CA LEU A 298 19.73 27.21 4.82
C LEU A 298 20.45 26.44 5.93
N GLY A 299 21.61 26.95 6.41
CA GLY A 299 22.35 26.33 7.49
C GLY A 299 22.62 24.85 7.26
N HIS A 300 22.12 24.00 8.16
CA HIS A 300 22.33 22.54 8.10
C HIS A 300 21.59 21.83 6.96
N ASN A 301 20.61 22.50 6.32
CA ASN A 301 19.86 21.98 5.16
C ASN A 301 20.49 22.32 3.81
N ARG A 302 21.53 23.16 3.80
CA ARG A 302 22.24 23.59 2.59
C ARG A 302 22.76 22.40 1.79
N ALA A 303 22.36 22.32 0.51
CA ALA A 303 22.79 21.32 -0.46
C ALA A 303 22.63 19.85 0.02
N LYS A 304 21.54 19.55 0.74
CA LYS A 304 21.21 18.20 1.22
C LYS A 304 20.18 17.50 0.34
N LYS A 305 20.26 16.17 0.26
CA LYS A 305 19.30 15.30 -0.42
C LYS A 305 18.76 14.28 0.58
N ASN A 306 17.50 13.86 0.44
CA ASN A 306 16.92 12.88 1.36
C ASN A 306 15.80 12.04 0.72
N TRP A 307 15.24 11.10 1.48
CA TRP A 307 14.03 10.36 1.10
C TRP A 307 12.93 11.29 0.61
N ASN A 308 12.59 12.31 1.38
CA ASN A 308 11.44 13.17 1.10
C ASN A 308 11.59 13.94 -0.22
N SER A 309 12.80 14.39 -0.56
CA SER A 309 13.05 15.16 -1.78
C SER A 309 13.09 14.31 -3.04
N VAL A 310 13.29 13.00 -2.91
CA VAL A 310 13.39 12.08 -4.06
C VAL A 310 12.15 11.19 -4.15
N GLY A 311 11.86 10.45 -3.09
CA GLY A 311 10.85 9.41 -3.06
C GLY A 311 9.42 9.90 -2.87
N ASP A 312 9.19 10.93 -2.05
CA ASP A 312 7.81 11.35 -1.74
C ASP A 312 7.06 11.92 -2.94
N HIS A 313 7.75 12.39 -3.99
CA HIS A 313 7.13 12.77 -5.26
C HIS A 313 6.17 11.69 -5.78
N ALA A 314 6.59 10.43 -5.71
CA ALA A 314 5.85 9.31 -6.29
C ALA A 314 4.48 9.07 -5.62
N PRO A 315 4.39 8.72 -4.33
CA PRO A 315 3.11 8.45 -3.68
C PRO A 315 2.24 9.69 -3.47
N ALA A 316 2.83 10.87 -3.25
CA ALA A 316 2.05 12.05 -2.87
C ALA A 316 1.18 12.57 -4.04
N TYR A 317 1.73 12.67 -5.25
CA TYR A 317 0.99 13.21 -6.39
C TYR A 317 1.34 12.57 -7.73
N LEU A 318 2.60 12.22 -7.98
CA LEU A 318 3.07 11.92 -9.33
C LEU A 318 2.46 10.63 -9.90
N ILE A 319 2.21 9.62 -9.07
CA ILE A 319 1.46 8.41 -9.47
C ILE A 319 0.02 8.76 -9.87
N ASN A 320 -0.69 9.55 -9.05
CA ASN A 320 -2.06 9.95 -9.35
C ASN A 320 -2.14 10.86 -10.58
N LEU A 321 -1.13 11.71 -10.79
CA LEU A 321 -0.99 12.54 -11.98
C LEU A 321 -0.79 11.70 -13.24
N TRP A 322 0.08 10.69 -13.18
CA TRP A 322 0.24 9.74 -14.28
C TRP A 322 -1.04 8.95 -14.52
N LEU A 323 -1.70 8.45 -13.48
CA LEU A 323 -2.99 7.72 -13.62
C LEU A 323 -4.07 8.60 -14.26
N ALA A 324 -4.11 9.90 -13.96
CA ALA A 324 -5.08 10.83 -14.52
C ALA A 324 -4.78 11.20 -15.99
N THR A 325 -3.52 11.18 -16.41
CA THR A 325 -3.10 11.77 -17.70
C THR A 325 -2.55 10.75 -18.69
N GLY A 326 -1.81 9.75 -18.22
CA GLY A 326 -1.06 8.78 -19.01
C GLY A 326 0.11 9.39 -19.79
N LYS A 327 0.62 10.58 -19.40
CA LYS A 327 1.74 11.21 -20.10
C LYS A 327 3.08 10.57 -19.72
N ASP A 328 3.90 10.28 -20.72
CA ASP A 328 5.23 9.67 -20.55
C ASP A 328 6.17 10.52 -19.69
N GLU A 329 6.08 11.85 -19.75
CA GLU A 329 6.94 12.74 -18.95
C GLU A 329 6.82 12.50 -17.42
N TYR A 330 5.64 12.07 -16.94
CA TYR A 330 5.44 11.74 -15.53
C TYR A 330 5.89 10.32 -15.22
N ALA A 331 5.78 9.40 -16.17
CA ALA A 331 6.35 8.06 -16.06
C ALA A 331 7.88 8.09 -16.02
N ASP A 332 8.50 8.94 -16.84
CA ASP A 332 9.95 9.19 -16.86
C ASP A 332 10.43 9.84 -15.56
N PHE A 333 9.63 10.76 -15.01
CA PHE A 333 9.95 11.36 -13.71
C PHE A 333 9.86 10.30 -12.59
N LEU A 334 8.81 9.47 -12.54
CA LEU A 334 8.75 8.34 -11.60
C LEU A 334 9.96 7.41 -11.76
N GLU A 335 10.30 7.03 -12.99
CA GLU A 335 11.45 6.17 -13.27
C GLU A 335 12.76 6.78 -12.75
N TYR A 336 12.96 8.09 -12.96
CA TYR A 336 14.11 8.81 -12.45
C TYR A 336 14.20 8.79 -10.92
N THR A 337 13.08 8.97 -10.21
CA THR A 337 13.10 8.92 -8.74
C THR A 337 13.45 7.52 -8.25
N PHE A 338 12.87 6.47 -8.83
CA PHE A 338 13.13 5.09 -8.41
C PHE A 338 14.50 4.55 -8.83
N ASP A 339 15.03 4.97 -9.98
CA ASP A 339 16.42 4.69 -10.34
C ASP A 339 17.40 5.37 -9.38
N THR A 340 17.08 6.59 -8.93
CA THR A 340 17.88 7.30 -7.92
C THR A 340 17.83 6.58 -6.57
N ILE A 341 16.64 6.16 -6.12
CA ILE A 341 16.45 5.40 -4.87
C ILE A 341 17.23 4.09 -4.93
N GLU A 342 17.02 3.29 -5.97
CA GLU A 342 17.66 1.98 -6.12
C GLU A 342 19.19 2.09 -6.13
N LYS A 343 19.74 3.16 -6.72
CA LYS A 343 21.18 3.40 -6.78
C LYS A 343 21.79 3.85 -5.45
N HIS A 344 21.12 4.70 -4.68
CA HIS A 344 21.76 5.45 -3.59
C HIS A 344 21.28 5.10 -2.18
N PHE A 345 20.07 4.56 -2.02
CA PHE A 345 19.48 4.30 -0.70
C PHE A 345 19.92 2.98 -0.05
N PRO A 346 20.20 1.89 -0.79
CA PRO A 346 20.74 0.67 -0.20
C PRO A 346 22.04 0.89 0.57
N ASP A 347 22.10 0.43 1.82
CA ASP A 347 23.30 0.48 2.69
C ASP A 347 23.51 -0.86 3.41
N TYR A 348 23.20 -1.96 2.71
CA TYR A 348 23.10 -3.30 3.30
C TYR A 348 24.43 -3.92 3.75
N ASP A 349 25.55 -3.30 3.38
CA ASP A 349 26.88 -3.69 3.88
C ASP A 349 27.12 -3.20 5.31
N HIS A 350 26.38 -2.16 5.76
CA HIS A 350 26.56 -1.55 7.09
C HIS A 350 25.31 -1.65 7.98
N SER A 351 24.12 -1.69 7.39
CA SER A 351 22.83 -1.63 8.11
C SER A 351 21.75 -2.43 7.38
N PRO A 352 20.83 -3.11 8.08
CA PRO A 352 19.68 -3.75 7.43
C PRO A 352 18.64 -2.74 6.90
N PHE A 353 18.82 -1.45 7.18
CA PHE A 353 17.93 -0.37 6.76
C PHE A 353 18.58 0.51 5.69
N VAL A 354 17.76 1.08 4.81
CA VAL A 354 18.22 2.10 3.85
C VAL A 354 18.86 3.31 4.54
N GLN A 355 19.70 4.04 3.80
CA GLN A 355 20.13 5.39 4.15
C GLN A 355 19.14 6.40 3.55
N GLU A 356 18.71 7.37 4.37
CA GLU A 356 17.65 8.32 3.98
C GLU A 356 18.15 9.75 3.81
N ARG A 357 19.37 10.05 4.27
CA ARG A 357 19.93 11.41 4.32
C ARG A 357 21.30 11.45 3.69
N PHE A 358 21.52 12.42 2.80
CA PHE A 358 22.73 12.51 2.00
C PHE A 358 23.22 13.96 1.87
N TYR A 359 24.54 14.10 1.78
CA TYR A 359 25.15 15.30 1.22
C TYR A 359 24.92 15.35 -0.29
N GLU A 360 25.19 16.50 -0.92
CA GLU A 360 25.07 16.71 -2.36
C GLU A 360 25.71 15.59 -3.20
N ASN A 361 26.86 15.07 -2.78
CA ASN A 361 27.62 14.02 -3.47
C ASN A 361 27.14 12.59 -3.17
N TRP A 362 25.97 12.41 -2.56
CA TRP A 362 25.44 11.12 -2.13
C TRP A 362 26.23 10.39 -1.04
N SER A 363 27.20 11.04 -0.39
CA SER A 363 27.76 10.50 0.86
C SER A 363 26.71 10.57 1.97
N HIS A 364 26.73 9.58 2.87
CA HIS A 364 25.73 9.44 3.92
C HIS A 364 25.85 10.59 4.92
N ASP A 365 24.73 11.26 5.21
CA ASP A 365 24.64 12.21 6.31
C ASP A 365 24.06 11.51 7.55
N THR A 366 24.95 11.05 8.42
CA THR A 366 24.59 10.36 9.66
C THR A 366 24.50 11.29 10.87
N THR A 367 24.54 12.60 10.64
CA THR A 367 24.61 13.64 11.69
C THR A 367 23.46 14.64 11.66
N TRP A 368 22.54 14.48 10.72
CA TRP A 368 21.46 15.42 10.46
C TRP A 368 20.39 15.40 11.56
N GLY A 369 20.11 16.56 12.17
CA GLY A 369 18.93 16.83 13.01
C GLY A 369 18.63 15.78 14.07
N TRP A 370 17.35 15.44 14.24
CA TRP A 370 16.95 14.32 15.11
C TRP A 370 17.25 12.96 14.50
N GLN A 371 17.36 12.86 13.16
CA GLN A 371 17.45 11.57 12.49
C GLN A 371 18.83 10.92 12.70
N GLN A 372 19.92 11.69 12.79
CA GLN A 372 21.27 11.17 13.04
C GLN A 372 21.55 9.92 12.17
N ASN A 373 22.01 8.79 12.77
CA ASN A 373 22.13 7.50 12.09
C ASN A 373 20.97 6.53 12.45
N ARG A 374 19.74 7.02 12.42
CA ARG A 374 18.53 6.27 12.80
C ARG A 374 17.70 5.94 11.57
N ALA A 375 17.01 4.81 11.61
CA ALA A 375 16.14 4.34 10.54
C ALA A 375 14.68 4.54 10.92
N VAL A 376 13.93 5.08 9.98
CA VAL A 376 12.47 5.08 10.02
C VAL A 376 11.98 3.79 9.37
N VAL A 377 11.42 2.88 10.16
CA VAL A 377 11.05 1.53 9.67
C VAL A 377 10.05 1.62 8.52
N GLY A 378 9.05 2.51 8.65
CA GLY A 378 8.03 2.73 7.63
C GLY A 378 8.58 3.13 6.26
N HIS A 379 9.67 3.90 6.19
CA HIS A 379 10.24 4.35 4.92
C HIS A 379 10.85 3.22 4.09
N ASN A 380 11.42 2.20 4.75
CA ASN A 380 11.92 1.01 4.05
C ASN A 380 10.77 0.31 3.32
N LEU A 381 9.68 0.03 4.02
CA LEU A 381 8.50 -0.60 3.44
C LEU A 381 7.85 0.31 2.38
N LYS A 382 7.84 1.64 2.62
CA LYS A 382 7.39 2.63 1.63
C LYS A 382 8.14 2.50 0.31
N ILE A 383 9.46 2.36 0.34
CA ILE A 383 10.28 2.10 -0.85
C ILE A 383 9.85 0.81 -1.56
N ALA A 384 9.72 -0.29 -0.82
CA ALA A 384 9.42 -1.60 -1.41
C ALA A 384 8.12 -1.60 -2.24
N TRP A 385 7.03 -1.06 -1.68
CA TRP A 385 5.73 -1.09 -2.35
C TRP A 385 5.63 -0.11 -3.51
N ASN A 386 6.35 1.01 -3.41
CA ASN A 386 6.48 1.97 -4.50
C ASN A 386 7.32 1.45 -5.67
N LEU A 387 8.40 0.71 -5.40
CA LEU A 387 9.18 0.02 -6.43
C LEU A 387 8.34 -1.00 -7.19
N MET A 388 7.43 -1.71 -6.52
CA MET A 388 6.50 -2.63 -7.20
C MET A 388 5.54 -1.89 -8.13
N ARG A 389 4.98 -0.75 -7.69
CA ARG A 389 4.18 0.12 -8.59
C ARG A 389 5.00 0.56 -9.80
N MET A 390 6.23 1.02 -9.60
CA MET A 390 7.10 1.41 -10.72
C MET A 390 7.40 0.23 -11.63
N ASN A 391 7.66 -0.96 -11.08
CA ASN A 391 7.91 -2.16 -11.87
C ASN A 391 6.70 -2.57 -12.72
N HIS A 392 5.47 -2.35 -12.26
CA HIS A 392 4.28 -2.59 -13.08
C HIS A 392 4.13 -1.57 -14.23
N LEU A 393 4.67 -0.36 -14.08
CA LEU A 393 4.69 0.66 -15.12
C LEU A 393 5.83 0.46 -16.13
N LYS A 394 7.07 0.41 -15.64
CA LYS A 394 8.29 0.14 -16.42
C LYS A 394 9.09 -0.97 -15.72
N PRO A 395 8.93 -2.23 -16.16
CA PRO A 395 9.55 -3.37 -15.50
C PRO A 395 11.08 -3.28 -15.48
N LYS A 396 11.67 -3.49 -14.31
CA LYS A 396 13.12 -3.69 -14.13
C LYS A 396 13.37 -4.70 -13.02
N GLU A 397 14.19 -5.70 -13.30
CA GLU A 397 14.52 -6.76 -12.34
C GLU A 397 15.08 -6.20 -11.02
N LYS A 398 15.89 -5.13 -11.10
CA LYS A 398 16.46 -4.46 -9.92
C LYS A 398 15.41 -3.85 -8.99
N TYR A 399 14.26 -3.43 -9.50
CA TYR A 399 13.17 -2.89 -8.66
C TYR A 399 12.54 -4.01 -7.83
N VAL A 400 12.23 -5.14 -8.46
CA VAL A 400 11.70 -6.32 -7.77
C VAL A 400 12.72 -6.83 -6.75
N ALA A 401 13.98 -6.97 -7.15
CA ALA A 401 15.05 -7.45 -6.27
C ALA A 401 15.23 -6.59 -5.01
N LEU A 402 15.21 -5.26 -5.16
CA LEU A 402 15.29 -4.36 -4.01
C LEU A 402 14.02 -4.40 -3.14
N ALA A 403 12.83 -4.44 -3.75
CA ALA A 403 11.57 -4.55 -3.01
C ALA A 403 11.51 -5.85 -2.18
N GLU A 404 11.87 -7.00 -2.77
CA GLU A 404 11.93 -8.28 -2.07
C GLU A 404 13.00 -8.29 -0.98
N LYS A 405 14.19 -7.73 -1.25
CA LYS A 405 15.26 -7.63 -0.24
C LYS A 405 14.79 -6.86 1.00
N ILE A 406 14.12 -5.73 0.81
CA ILE A 406 13.53 -4.98 1.92
C ILE A 406 12.47 -5.83 2.62
N ALA A 407 11.51 -6.37 1.87
CA ALA A 407 10.39 -7.11 2.41
C ALA A 407 10.80 -8.34 3.25
N ASP A 408 11.89 -8.99 2.88
CA ASP A 408 12.44 -10.17 3.56
C ASP A 408 13.25 -9.80 4.81
N ILE A 409 13.94 -8.65 4.82
CA ILE A 409 14.74 -8.19 5.97
C ILE A 409 13.87 -7.55 7.06
N MET A 410 12.91 -6.71 6.66
CA MET A 410 12.17 -5.83 7.59
C MET A 410 11.45 -6.55 8.74
N PRO A 411 10.85 -7.74 8.57
CA PRO A 411 10.18 -8.43 9.68
C PRO A 411 11.10 -8.67 10.88
N ALA A 412 12.36 -9.06 10.64
CA ALA A 412 13.29 -9.39 11.71
C ALA A 412 13.80 -8.15 12.48
N VAL A 413 13.83 -6.98 11.85
CA VAL A 413 14.51 -5.79 12.40
C VAL A 413 13.56 -4.63 12.70
N GLY A 414 12.38 -4.59 12.10
CA GLY A 414 11.44 -3.48 12.18
C GLY A 414 10.04 -3.82 12.72
N SER A 415 9.67 -5.11 12.76
CA SER A 415 8.35 -5.53 13.27
C SER A 415 8.41 -6.08 14.69
N ASP A 416 7.29 -5.98 15.40
CA ASP A 416 7.09 -6.65 16.68
C ASP A 416 6.57 -8.07 16.45
N GLN A 417 7.50 -9.03 16.35
CA GLN A 417 7.18 -10.43 16.06
C GLN A 417 6.39 -11.13 17.18
N GLN A 418 6.29 -10.55 18.38
CA GLN A 418 5.48 -11.09 19.48
C GLN A 418 4.06 -10.53 19.47
N ARG A 419 3.92 -9.21 19.27
CA ARG A 419 2.65 -8.48 19.49
C ARG A 419 1.95 -8.11 18.19
N GLY A 420 2.63 -8.25 17.05
CA GLY A 420 2.23 -7.72 15.76
C GLY A 420 2.50 -6.22 15.63
N GLY A 421 2.39 -5.72 14.39
CA GLY A 421 2.65 -4.32 14.06
C GLY A 421 4.13 -3.97 13.93
N TRP A 422 4.39 -2.71 13.61
CA TRP A 422 5.70 -2.21 13.17
C TRP A 422 6.16 -1.04 14.05
N TYR A 423 7.40 -1.11 14.52
CA TYR A 423 8.01 -0.08 15.38
C TYR A 423 8.28 1.20 14.61
N ASP A 424 8.36 2.32 15.32
CA ASP A 424 8.59 3.67 14.80
C ASP A 424 10.03 3.86 14.26
N VAL A 425 10.94 4.35 15.11
CA VAL A 425 12.34 4.65 14.76
C VAL A 425 13.32 3.83 15.60
N VAL A 426 14.34 3.28 14.94
CA VAL A 426 15.39 2.47 15.57
C VAL A 426 16.80 2.95 15.19
N GLU A 427 17.78 2.65 16.05
CA GLU A 427 19.20 2.83 15.73
C GLU A 427 19.61 1.87 14.59
N ARG A 428 20.28 2.38 13.55
CA ARG A 428 20.61 1.59 12.33
C ARG A 428 21.63 0.50 12.56
N ILE A 429 22.51 0.65 13.55
CA ILE A 429 23.64 -0.24 13.79
C ILE A 429 23.50 -0.90 15.17
N LEU A 430 23.80 -2.19 15.24
CA LEU A 430 23.96 -2.90 16.51
C LEU A 430 25.36 -2.64 17.08
N GLU A 431 25.43 -2.18 18.32
CA GLU A 431 26.71 -2.10 19.03
C GLU A 431 27.17 -3.49 19.50
N GLN A 432 28.44 -3.59 19.89
CA GLN A 432 29.01 -4.84 20.39
C GLN A 432 28.19 -5.43 21.55
N GLY A 433 27.76 -6.68 21.41
CA GLY A 433 26.97 -7.39 22.40
C GLY A 433 25.46 -7.13 22.34
N GLN A 434 25.00 -6.23 21.48
CA GLN A 434 23.57 -6.02 21.24
C GLN A 434 23.01 -7.09 20.29
N LYS A 435 21.76 -7.49 20.53
CA LYS A 435 21.03 -8.49 19.70
C LYS A 435 19.81 -7.91 18.98
N VAL A 436 19.37 -6.71 19.38
CA VAL A 436 18.17 -6.04 18.89
C VAL A 436 18.51 -4.57 18.72
N HIS A 437 18.08 -3.99 17.60
CA HIS A 437 18.24 -2.56 17.32
C HIS A 437 17.54 -1.75 18.41
N ARG A 438 18.17 -0.68 18.88
CA ARG A 438 17.62 0.11 19.99
C ARG A 438 16.52 1.02 19.48
N PHE A 439 15.38 1.00 20.16
CA PHE A 439 14.34 2.00 19.96
C PHE A 439 14.89 3.37 20.34
N VAL A 440 14.69 4.38 19.49
CA VAL A 440 15.29 5.70 19.72
C VAL A 440 14.67 6.38 20.93
N TRP A 441 13.34 6.38 21.00
CA TRP A 441 12.59 7.02 22.10
C TRP A 441 11.67 6.04 22.82
N HIS A 442 11.06 5.11 22.09
CA HIS A 442 10.01 4.24 22.59
C HIS A 442 9.72 3.07 21.64
N ASP A 443 9.00 2.07 22.13
CA ASP A 443 8.51 0.91 21.37
C ASP A 443 7.08 1.08 20.82
N ARG A 444 6.54 2.30 20.87
CA ARG A 444 5.23 2.64 20.30
C ARG A 444 5.19 2.43 18.78
N LYS A 445 3.98 2.35 18.26
CA LYS A 445 3.69 2.06 16.85
C LYS A 445 2.81 3.16 16.29
N ALA A 446 3.28 3.80 15.22
CA ALA A 446 2.59 4.89 14.54
C ALA A 446 1.69 4.37 13.42
N TRP A 447 0.52 5.00 13.25
CA TRP A 447 -0.51 4.59 12.31
C TRP A 447 0.00 4.55 10.86
N TRP A 448 0.75 5.57 10.44
CA TRP A 448 1.23 5.72 9.07
C TRP A 448 2.26 4.65 8.71
N GLN A 449 3.05 4.16 9.67
CA GLN A 449 3.99 3.08 9.43
C GLN A 449 3.30 1.73 9.26
N GLN A 450 2.15 1.54 9.92
CA GLN A 450 1.35 0.32 9.75
C GLN A 450 0.79 0.25 8.33
N GLU A 451 0.33 1.39 7.80
CA GLU A 451 -0.07 1.49 6.40
C GLU A 451 1.05 1.05 5.45
N GLN A 452 2.27 1.58 5.63
CA GLN A 452 3.38 1.25 4.72
C GLN A 452 3.64 -0.26 4.67
N ALA A 453 3.55 -0.94 5.82
CA ALA A 453 3.67 -2.39 5.88
C ALA A 453 2.51 -3.11 5.18
N ILE A 454 1.26 -2.71 5.46
CA ILE A 454 0.08 -3.32 4.87
C ILE A 454 0.15 -3.22 3.35
N LEU A 455 0.39 -2.02 2.82
CA LEU A 455 0.43 -1.78 1.38
C LEU A 455 1.60 -2.52 0.72
N ALA A 456 2.77 -2.57 1.36
CA ALA A 456 3.91 -3.34 0.87
C ALA A 456 3.60 -4.82 0.72
N TYR A 457 3.14 -5.45 1.79
CA TYR A 457 2.90 -6.89 1.71
C TYR A 457 1.68 -7.25 0.88
N LEU A 458 0.66 -6.39 0.78
CA LEU A 458 -0.48 -6.60 -0.11
C LEU A 458 -0.07 -6.55 -1.60
N ILE A 459 0.68 -5.52 -2.02
CA ILE A 459 1.11 -5.43 -3.42
C ILE A 459 2.13 -6.52 -3.76
N LEU A 460 3.08 -6.82 -2.87
CA LEU A 460 4.02 -7.91 -3.07
C LEU A 460 3.32 -9.26 -3.19
N ALA A 461 2.34 -9.56 -2.31
CA ALA A 461 1.54 -10.78 -2.41
C ALA A 461 0.67 -10.84 -3.68
N GLY A 462 0.16 -9.69 -4.13
CA GLY A 462 -0.66 -9.58 -5.33
C GLY A 462 0.14 -9.66 -6.64
N SER A 463 1.44 -9.37 -6.58
CA SER A 463 2.33 -9.32 -7.73
C SER A 463 3.29 -10.50 -7.82
N LEU A 464 3.62 -11.12 -6.69
CA LEU A 464 4.62 -12.17 -6.58
C LEU A 464 3.97 -13.43 -5.99
N ASP A 465 4.27 -14.58 -6.57
CA ASP A 465 3.75 -15.89 -6.13
C ASP A 465 4.49 -16.40 -4.88
N LYS A 466 4.43 -15.62 -3.79
CA LYS A 466 5.11 -15.87 -2.51
C LYS A 466 4.12 -15.75 -1.34
N SER A 467 3.62 -16.89 -0.86
CA SER A 467 2.61 -16.97 0.21
C SER A 467 3.01 -16.30 1.53
N GLN A 468 4.32 -16.17 1.80
CA GLN A 468 4.84 -15.47 2.97
C GLN A 468 4.44 -13.99 3.02
N TYR A 469 4.32 -13.32 1.88
CA TYR A 469 3.90 -11.92 1.82
C TYR A 469 2.42 -11.78 2.13
N GLN A 470 1.58 -12.73 1.70
CA GLN A 470 0.17 -12.75 2.08
C GLN A 470 0.00 -12.93 3.59
N LYS A 471 0.82 -13.78 4.22
CA LYS A 471 0.89 -13.94 5.68
C LYS A 471 1.20 -12.60 6.36
N LEU A 472 2.28 -11.93 5.95
CA LEU A 472 2.70 -10.64 6.52
C LEU A 472 1.69 -9.51 6.29
N ALA A 473 1.00 -9.51 5.14
CA ALA A 473 -0.09 -8.57 4.85
C ALA A 473 -1.27 -8.76 5.81
N ARG A 474 -1.67 -10.01 6.07
CA ARG A 474 -2.74 -10.37 7.01
C ARG A 474 -2.38 -10.00 8.44
N GLU A 475 -1.16 -10.32 8.88
CA GLU A 475 -0.69 -9.98 10.24
C GLU A 475 -0.63 -8.46 10.46
N SER A 476 -0.13 -7.71 9.48
CA SER A 476 -0.07 -6.24 9.54
C SER A 476 -1.47 -5.62 9.55
N SER A 477 -2.36 -6.09 8.67
CA SER A 477 -3.74 -5.63 8.60
C SER A 477 -4.53 -5.96 9.86
N ALA A 478 -4.28 -7.12 10.45
CA ALA A 478 -4.89 -7.56 11.70
C ALA A 478 -4.53 -6.62 12.85
N PHE A 479 -3.25 -6.25 12.98
CA PHE A 479 -2.80 -5.35 14.04
C PHE A 479 -3.44 -3.97 13.91
N TYR A 480 -3.40 -3.39 12.70
CA TYR A 480 -4.00 -2.08 12.45
C TYR A 480 -5.50 -2.07 12.76
N ASN A 481 -6.27 -3.02 12.19
CA ASN A 481 -7.72 -3.05 12.37
C ASN A 481 -8.13 -3.41 13.81
N SER A 482 -7.28 -4.07 14.59
CA SER A 482 -7.62 -4.40 15.99
C SER A 482 -7.34 -3.24 16.95
N TRP A 483 -6.30 -2.45 16.71
CA TRP A 483 -5.73 -1.57 17.75
C TRP A 483 -5.73 -0.07 17.40
N PHE A 484 -5.82 0.32 16.12
CA PHE A 484 -5.74 1.74 15.73
C PHE A 484 -7.09 2.43 15.57
N LEU A 485 -8.17 1.68 15.34
CA LEU A 485 -9.49 2.24 15.10
C LEU A 485 -10.11 2.74 16.41
N ASP A 486 -10.52 4.00 16.44
CA ASP A 486 -11.21 4.58 17.60
C ASP A 486 -12.71 4.42 17.45
N TYR A 487 -13.24 3.32 17.98
CA TYR A 487 -14.67 3.00 17.90
C TYR A 487 -15.56 3.93 18.74
N ALA A 488 -14.99 4.74 19.64
CA ALA A 488 -15.76 5.63 20.51
C ALA A 488 -15.99 6.99 19.84
N SER A 489 -14.94 7.59 19.27
CA SER A 489 -14.98 8.93 18.70
C SER A 489 -14.89 8.96 17.17
N GLY A 490 -14.43 7.88 16.55
CA GLY A 490 -14.09 7.84 15.13
C GLY A 490 -12.63 8.23 14.84
N GLY A 491 -12.22 8.04 13.59
CA GLY A 491 -10.83 8.24 13.17
C GLY A 491 -9.90 7.12 13.66
N VAL A 492 -8.59 7.38 13.55
CA VAL A 492 -7.54 6.45 14.00
C VAL A 492 -6.71 7.08 15.10
N TYR A 493 -6.15 6.29 16.01
CA TYR A 493 -5.17 6.80 16.97
C TYR A 493 -3.86 7.14 16.27
N PHE A 494 -3.17 8.19 16.71
CA PHE A 494 -1.84 8.54 16.20
C PHE A 494 -0.84 7.43 16.56
N ASN A 495 -0.73 7.11 17.85
CA ASN A 495 0.16 6.06 18.34
C ASN A 495 -0.60 5.06 19.22
N VAL A 496 -0.15 3.80 19.17
CA VAL A 496 -0.45 2.78 20.19
C VAL A 496 0.84 2.37 20.89
N LEU A 497 0.74 1.95 22.15
CA LEU A 497 1.81 1.25 22.86
C LEU A 497 2.14 -0.07 22.15
N ALA A 498 3.29 -0.68 22.47
CA ALA A 498 3.69 -1.94 21.86
C ALA A 498 2.61 -3.05 21.97
N ASN A 499 1.82 -3.05 23.05
CA ASN A 499 0.73 -4.00 23.27
C ASN A 499 -0.63 -3.60 22.65
N GLY A 500 -0.67 -2.57 21.81
CA GLY A 500 -1.88 -2.14 21.10
C GLY A 500 -2.79 -1.17 21.86
N ILE A 501 -2.49 -0.85 23.13
CA ILE A 501 -3.27 0.14 23.89
C ILE A 501 -3.04 1.55 23.31
N PRO A 502 -4.09 2.36 23.05
CA PRO A 502 -3.94 3.72 22.55
C PRO A 502 -3.05 4.60 23.43
N TYR A 503 -2.11 5.32 22.82
CA TYR A 503 -1.27 6.30 23.51
C TYR A 503 -1.90 7.70 23.38
N LEU A 504 -2.34 8.28 24.51
CA LEU A 504 -3.18 9.49 24.53
C LEU A 504 -2.55 10.67 25.31
N LEU A 505 -1.22 10.79 25.29
CA LEU A 505 -0.51 11.91 25.96
C LEU A 505 0.02 12.93 24.95
N GLY A 506 0.13 14.18 25.39
CA GLY A 506 0.71 15.27 24.59
C GLY A 506 -0.08 15.55 23.32
N THR A 507 0.63 15.90 22.25
CA THR A 507 0.07 16.18 20.91
C THR A 507 -0.32 14.89 20.15
N GLU A 508 0.21 13.74 20.56
CA GLU A 508 -0.04 12.43 19.94
C GLU A 508 -1.40 11.82 20.32
N ARG A 509 -2.22 12.54 21.08
CA ARG A 509 -3.63 12.19 21.32
C ARG A 509 -4.57 12.75 20.25
N GLY A 510 -4.09 13.70 19.43
CA GLY A 510 -4.88 14.39 18.43
C GLY A 510 -5.25 13.49 17.25
N LYS A 511 -6.31 13.88 16.54
CA LYS A 511 -6.75 13.32 15.25
C LYS A 511 -6.38 14.21 14.06
N GLY A 512 -5.81 15.39 14.35
CA GLY A 512 -5.31 16.36 13.40
C GLY A 512 -4.09 17.08 13.97
N SER A 513 -3.03 17.21 13.18
CA SER A 513 -1.81 17.98 13.47
C SER A 513 -1.04 18.21 12.17
N HIS A 514 0.08 18.95 12.21
CA HIS A 514 1.02 19.07 11.08
C HIS A 514 1.36 17.72 10.43
N SER A 515 1.51 16.66 11.25
CA SER A 515 1.87 15.32 10.77
C SER A 515 0.67 14.43 10.41
N MET A 516 -0.57 14.81 10.76
CA MET A 516 -1.75 13.95 10.63
C MET A 516 -2.97 14.71 10.15
N SER A 517 -3.51 14.35 8.98
CA SER A 517 -4.76 14.93 8.48
C SER A 517 -5.40 14.04 7.41
N GLY A 518 -5.95 12.89 7.83
CA GLY A 518 -6.66 11.95 6.95
C GLY A 518 -5.79 11.14 5.99
N TYR A 519 -4.89 11.77 5.21
CA TYR A 519 -4.14 11.20 4.08
C TYR A 519 -3.81 9.70 4.21
N HIS A 520 -2.93 9.33 5.14
CA HIS A 520 -2.46 7.95 5.32
C HIS A 520 -3.59 6.94 5.61
N SER A 521 -4.62 7.33 6.37
CA SER A 521 -5.72 6.41 6.68
C SER A 521 -6.68 6.22 5.50
N PHE A 522 -6.83 7.25 4.66
CA PHE A 522 -7.67 7.18 3.46
C PHE A 522 -6.94 6.48 2.32
N GLU A 523 -5.64 6.73 2.14
CA GLU A 523 -4.78 6.03 1.19
C GLU A 523 -4.70 4.55 1.54
N LEU A 524 -4.49 4.20 2.81
CA LEU A 524 -4.58 2.83 3.29
C LEU A 524 -5.91 2.18 2.91
N ALA A 525 -7.04 2.81 3.24
CA ALA A 525 -8.35 2.25 2.92
C ALA A 525 -8.53 2.06 1.40
N TYR A 526 -8.10 3.03 0.60
CA TYR A 526 -8.19 2.94 -0.85
C TYR A 526 -7.34 1.82 -1.43
N LEU A 527 -6.04 1.84 -1.17
CA LEU A 527 -5.11 0.91 -1.78
C LEU A 527 -5.22 -0.50 -1.20
N ALA A 528 -5.54 -0.65 0.09
CA ALA A 528 -5.86 -1.96 0.65
C ALA A 528 -7.13 -2.55 0.02
N CYS A 529 -8.15 -1.74 -0.28
CA CYS A 529 -9.33 -2.18 -1.04
C CYS A 529 -8.92 -2.66 -2.44
N VAL A 530 -8.15 -1.86 -3.17
CA VAL A 530 -7.67 -2.16 -4.52
C VAL A 530 -6.90 -3.48 -4.55
N TYR A 531 -5.87 -3.64 -3.71
CA TYR A 531 -5.02 -4.84 -3.73
C TYR A 531 -5.76 -6.06 -3.21
N THR A 532 -6.53 -5.93 -2.13
CA THR A 532 -7.27 -7.07 -1.56
C THR A 532 -8.35 -7.56 -2.51
N ASN A 533 -9.14 -6.66 -3.11
CA ASN A 533 -10.20 -7.06 -4.03
C ASN A 533 -9.64 -7.53 -5.37
N LEU A 534 -8.83 -6.72 -6.03
CA LEU A 534 -8.44 -6.99 -7.42
C LEU A 534 -7.28 -7.97 -7.53
N LEU A 535 -6.27 -7.90 -6.65
CA LEU A 535 -5.09 -8.76 -6.76
C LEU A 535 -5.23 -10.07 -5.98
N LEU A 536 -5.79 -10.04 -4.78
CA LEU A 536 -5.79 -11.21 -3.88
C LEU A 536 -7.09 -12.03 -3.94
N THR A 537 -8.22 -11.41 -3.60
CA THR A 537 -9.52 -12.12 -3.45
C THR A 537 -10.31 -12.23 -4.74
N LYS A 538 -9.82 -11.58 -5.80
CA LYS A 538 -10.42 -11.55 -7.15
C LYS A 538 -11.89 -11.13 -7.16
N LYS A 539 -12.21 -10.07 -6.43
CA LYS A 539 -13.54 -9.44 -6.34
C LYS A 539 -13.58 -8.13 -7.12
N PRO A 540 -14.75 -7.74 -7.67
CA PRO A 540 -14.90 -6.48 -8.39
C PRO A 540 -14.82 -5.27 -7.45
N MET A 541 -14.59 -4.09 -8.00
CA MET A 541 -14.63 -2.81 -7.28
C MET A 541 -15.27 -1.74 -8.16
N ASP A 542 -16.07 -0.86 -7.55
CA ASP A 542 -16.63 0.30 -8.23
C ASP A 542 -15.83 1.56 -7.88
N LEU A 543 -15.60 2.42 -8.87
CA LEU A 543 -14.97 3.74 -8.72
C LEU A 543 -15.90 4.82 -9.28
N TYR A 544 -15.80 6.03 -8.72
CA TYR A 544 -16.65 7.16 -9.06
C TYR A 544 -15.84 8.39 -9.47
N PHE A 545 -16.27 9.05 -10.54
CA PHE A 545 -15.65 10.26 -11.08
C PHE A 545 -16.72 11.31 -11.38
N LYS A 546 -16.34 12.59 -11.33
CA LYS A 546 -17.21 13.72 -11.68
C LYS A 546 -16.51 14.69 -12.64
N PRO A 547 -16.20 14.25 -13.87
CA PRO A 547 -15.43 15.05 -14.81
C PRO A 547 -16.16 16.34 -15.18
N LYS A 548 -15.42 17.46 -15.12
CA LYS A 548 -15.83 18.74 -15.68
C LYS A 548 -15.78 18.68 -17.20
N GLN A 549 -16.64 19.46 -17.83
CA GLN A 549 -16.70 19.57 -19.28
C GLN A 549 -15.33 19.98 -19.85
N GLY A 550 -14.80 19.21 -20.80
CA GLY A 550 -13.50 19.48 -21.42
C GLY A 550 -12.32 19.44 -20.45
N GLY A 551 -12.50 18.90 -19.24
CA GLY A 551 -11.45 18.88 -18.22
C GLY A 551 -10.31 17.92 -18.56
N PHE A 552 -10.65 16.79 -19.18
CA PHE A 552 -9.66 15.84 -19.66
C PHE A 552 -9.36 16.04 -21.13
N LYS A 553 -8.07 15.96 -21.48
CA LYS A 553 -7.60 15.99 -22.87
C LYS A 553 -8.34 14.93 -23.69
N ASP A 554 -8.80 15.33 -24.87
CA ASP A 554 -9.55 14.49 -25.81
C ASP A 554 -10.83 13.88 -25.21
N ASN A 555 -11.35 14.40 -24.10
CA ASN A 555 -12.46 13.82 -23.32
C ASN A 555 -12.20 12.35 -22.93
N ILE A 556 -10.95 11.99 -22.63
CA ILE A 556 -10.60 10.63 -22.20
C ILE A 556 -10.44 10.61 -20.68
N LEU A 557 -11.35 9.94 -19.98
CA LEU A 557 -11.21 9.66 -18.56
C LEU A 557 -10.46 8.35 -18.36
N ARG A 558 -9.37 8.39 -17.61
CA ARG A 558 -8.59 7.21 -17.21
C ARG A 558 -9.06 6.74 -15.83
N VAL A 559 -9.41 5.46 -15.72
CA VAL A 559 -10.08 4.93 -14.51
C VAL A 559 -9.28 3.85 -13.79
N GLN A 560 -8.04 3.63 -14.20
CA GLN A 560 -7.15 2.70 -13.54
C GLN A 560 -7.03 3.06 -12.04
N PRO A 561 -7.29 2.12 -11.10
CA PRO A 561 -7.29 2.41 -9.66
C PRO A 561 -5.89 2.71 -9.12
N ASP A 562 -4.89 1.94 -9.53
CA ASP A 562 -3.49 2.15 -9.17
C ASP A 562 -2.62 1.50 -10.24
N ILE A 563 -1.29 1.66 -10.17
CA ILE A 563 -0.36 0.97 -11.06
C ILE A 563 -0.24 -0.52 -10.68
N LEU A 564 -1.21 -1.29 -11.14
CA LEU A 564 -1.32 -2.75 -10.96
C LEU A 564 -0.55 -3.51 -12.04
N PRO A 565 -0.23 -4.80 -11.85
CA PRO A 565 0.38 -5.63 -12.89
C PRO A 565 -0.39 -5.50 -14.23
N PRO A 566 0.29 -5.26 -15.36
CA PRO A 566 -0.38 -5.10 -16.65
C PRO A 566 -1.34 -6.25 -16.97
N GLY A 567 -2.54 -5.93 -17.43
CA GLY A 567 -3.57 -6.92 -17.77
C GLY A 567 -4.23 -7.62 -16.57
N SER A 568 -3.96 -7.21 -15.33
CA SER A 568 -4.56 -7.82 -14.12
C SER A 568 -6.02 -7.43 -13.87
N VAL A 569 -6.50 -6.35 -14.50
CA VAL A 569 -7.87 -5.83 -14.34
C VAL A 569 -8.37 -5.23 -15.66
N TYR A 570 -9.69 -5.12 -15.80
CA TYR A 570 -10.35 -4.46 -16.93
C TYR A 570 -11.67 -3.81 -16.50
N ILE A 571 -12.22 -2.92 -17.33
CA ILE A 571 -13.56 -2.36 -17.11
C ILE A 571 -14.62 -3.39 -17.53
N SER A 572 -15.53 -3.76 -16.63
CA SER A 572 -16.68 -4.58 -17.00
C SER A 572 -17.90 -3.77 -17.40
N GLU A 573 -18.17 -2.68 -16.67
CA GLU A 573 -19.39 -1.88 -16.80
C GLU A 573 -19.10 -0.41 -16.51
N VAL A 574 -19.76 0.48 -17.24
CA VAL A 574 -19.71 1.93 -17.03
C VAL A 574 -21.14 2.48 -16.96
N TRP A 575 -21.38 3.40 -16.03
CA TRP A 575 -22.59 4.19 -15.98
C TRP A 575 -22.27 5.68 -15.96
N ILE A 576 -23.00 6.46 -16.75
CA ILE A 576 -22.96 7.93 -16.71
C ILE A 576 -24.35 8.40 -16.28
N ASN A 577 -24.42 9.19 -15.21
CA ASN A 577 -25.67 9.69 -14.62
C ASN A 577 -26.69 8.57 -14.34
N GLY A 578 -26.19 7.41 -13.90
CA GLY A 578 -26.99 6.22 -13.58
C GLY A 578 -27.43 5.38 -14.80
N GLN A 579 -27.15 5.83 -16.03
CA GLN A 579 -27.47 5.11 -17.26
C GLN A 579 -26.25 4.32 -17.75
N SER A 580 -26.47 3.11 -18.27
CA SER A 580 -25.40 2.29 -18.87
C SER A 580 -24.72 3.04 -20.02
N TYR A 581 -23.40 2.92 -20.11
CA TYR A 581 -22.58 3.56 -21.13
C TYR A 581 -21.62 2.56 -21.75
N SER A 582 -21.30 2.71 -23.04
CA SER A 582 -20.57 1.69 -23.81
C SER A 582 -19.34 2.20 -24.59
N ASP A 583 -19.09 3.51 -24.65
CA ASP A 583 -17.91 4.06 -25.32
C ASP A 583 -16.72 4.10 -24.35
N PHE A 584 -16.17 2.92 -24.06
CA PHE A 584 -15.01 2.75 -23.19
C PHE A 584 -14.09 1.65 -23.72
N ASP A 585 -12.81 1.79 -23.43
CA ASP A 585 -11.80 0.76 -23.68
C ASP A 585 -11.57 -0.03 -22.39
N ALA A 586 -12.03 -1.27 -22.40
CA ALA A 586 -12.01 -2.14 -21.24
C ALA A 586 -10.58 -2.49 -20.79
N GLU A 587 -9.70 -2.78 -21.74
CA GLU A 587 -8.34 -3.28 -21.49
C GLU A 587 -7.41 -2.12 -21.12
N ASN A 588 -7.54 -0.97 -21.79
CA ASN A 588 -6.75 0.22 -21.50
C ASN A 588 -7.30 1.06 -20.35
N LEU A 589 -8.40 0.64 -19.71
CA LEU A 589 -9.03 1.30 -18.57
C LEU A 589 -9.36 2.79 -18.87
N THR A 590 -9.93 3.06 -20.04
CA THR A 590 -10.32 4.43 -20.44
C THR A 590 -11.78 4.52 -20.85
N ILE A 591 -12.39 5.68 -20.62
CA ILE A 591 -13.77 5.99 -21.00
C ILE A 591 -13.74 7.23 -21.88
N LYS A 592 -14.34 7.17 -23.07
CA LYS A 592 -14.56 8.35 -23.90
C LYS A 592 -15.78 9.09 -23.35
N LEU A 593 -15.59 10.26 -22.76
CA LEU A 593 -16.69 11.02 -22.19
C LEU A 593 -17.55 11.65 -23.30
N PRO A 594 -18.89 11.67 -23.14
CA PRO A 594 -19.77 12.31 -24.10
C PRO A 594 -19.56 13.84 -24.11
N SER A 595 -19.68 14.44 -25.29
CA SER A 595 -19.74 15.90 -25.41
C SER A 595 -21.13 16.41 -25.01
N THR A 596 -21.30 16.77 -23.74
CA THR A 596 -22.53 17.37 -23.20
C THR A 596 -22.22 18.63 -22.39
N GLN A 597 -23.27 19.44 -22.15
CA GLN A 597 -23.24 20.54 -21.18
C GLN A 597 -23.72 20.12 -19.79
N ASP A 598 -24.29 18.92 -19.67
CA ASP A 598 -24.74 18.38 -18.39
C ASP A 598 -23.57 18.00 -17.49
N GLU A 599 -23.77 18.09 -16.18
CA GLU A 599 -22.84 17.55 -15.21
C GLU A 599 -22.76 16.02 -15.35
N LEU A 600 -21.54 15.49 -15.33
CA LEU A 600 -21.28 14.05 -15.49
C LEU A 600 -20.95 13.43 -14.14
N LYS A 601 -21.68 12.38 -13.77
CA LYS A 601 -21.31 11.44 -12.70
C LYS A 601 -21.05 10.07 -13.32
N VAL A 602 -19.78 9.68 -13.34
CA VAL A 602 -19.32 8.41 -13.89
C VAL A 602 -19.14 7.42 -12.76
N ARG A 603 -19.78 6.26 -12.85
CA ARG A 603 -19.47 5.07 -12.06
C ARG A 603 -18.87 4.05 -12.99
N VAL A 604 -17.77 3.43 -12.60
CA VAL A 604 -17.14 2.36 -13.37
C VAL A 604 -16.91 1.16 -12.48
N ARG A 605 -17.20 -0.02 -13.00
CA ARG A 605 -16.86 -1.29 -12.36
C ARG A 605 -15.59 -1.83 -12.99
N VAL A 606 -14.56 -1.96 -12.16
CA VAL A 606 -13.31 -2.61 -12.50
C VAL A 606 -13.34 -4.02 -11.90
N ILE A 607 -13.02 -5.01 -12.72
CA ILE A 607 -12.99 -6.40 -12.29
C ILE A 607 -11.60 -6.99 -12.57
N PRO A 608 -11.14 -7.94 -11.75
CA PRO A 608 -9.90 -8.63 -12.03
C PRO A 608 -10.05 -9.47 -13.29
N THR A 609 -9.00 -9.49 -14.09
CA THR A 609 -8.88 -10.45 -15.18
C THR A 609 -8.79 -11.83 -14.56
N GLN A 610 -9.92 -12.53 -14.50
CA GLN A 610 -9.95 -13.96 -14.22
C GLN A 610 -9.33 -14.65 -15.42
N VAL A 611 -8.02 -14.68 -15.46
CA VAL A 611 -7.29 -15.58 -16.32
C VAL A 611 -7.31 -16.93 -15.58
N PHE A 612 -8.47 -17.57 -15.49
CA PHE A 612 -8.53 -18.92 -14.92
C PHE A 612 -7.67 -19.84 -15.75
N PHE A 613 -6.76 -20.53 -15.08
CA PHE A 613 -6.16 -21.67 -15.72
C PHE A 613 -7.23 -22.71 -16.00
N ASN A 614 -7.27 -23.15 -17.24
CA ASN A 614 -7.96 -24.36 -17.60
C ASN A 614 -6.98 -25.26 -18.33
N ALA A 615 -7.00 -26.54 -17.96
CA ALA A 615 -6.42 -27.61 -18.74
C ALA A 615 -7.58 -28.47 -19.24
N THR A 616 -7.56 -28.87 -20.50
CA THR A 616 -8.57 -29.77 -21.03
C THR A 616 -7.91 -30.77 -21.95
N LEU A 617 -7.96 -32.05 -21.59
CA LEU A 617 -7.64 -33.14 -22.48
C LEU A 617 -8.66 -33.17 -23.62
N LEU A 618 -8.21 -32.84 -24.83
CA LEU A 618 -9.05 -32.81 -26.02
C LEU A 618 -9.27 -34.20 -26.58
N GLU A 619 -8.19 -34.97 -26.72
CA GLU A 619 -8.22 -36.33 -27.24
C GLU A 619 -6.96 -37.13 -26.86
N VAL A 620 -7.09 -38.45 -26.88
CA VAL A 620 -5.99 -39.42 -26.89
C VAL A 620 -6.22 -40.38 -28.06
N THR A 621 -5.43 -40.23 -29.12
CA THR A 621 -5.57 -41.01 -30.36
C THR A 621 -4.19 -41.45 -30.84
N GLU A 622 -4.06 -42.73 -31.23
CA GLU A 622 -2.83 -43.29 -31.83
C GLU A 622 -1.54 -43.03 -31.01
N GLY A 623 -1.64 -43.07 -29.67
CA GLY A 623 -0.50 -42.82 -28.77
C GLY A 623 -0.09 -41.35 -28.65
N THR A 624 -0.91 -40.41 -29.15
CA THR A 624 -0.75 -38.96 -28.96
C THR A 624 -1.85 -38.44 -28.04
N ALA A 625 -1.47 -37.76 -26.95
CA ALA A 625 -2.41 -37.01 -26.12
C ALA A 625 -2.34 -35.51 -26.43
N LYS A 626 -3.49 -34.85 -26.52
CA LYS A 626 -3.58 -33.39 -26.74
C LYS A 626 -4.25 -32.71 -25.58
N ILE A 627 -3.56 -31.78 -24.93
CA ILE A 627 -4.10 -30.97 -23.84
C ILE A 627 -4.10 -29.51 -24.28
N SER A 628 -5.26 -28.87 -24.21
CA SER A 628 -5.39 -27.42 -24.36
C SER A 628 -5.13 -26.75 -23.02
N LEU A 629 -4.21 -25.81 -23.00
CA LEU A 629 -3.91 -24.96 -21.86
C LEU A 629 -4.39 -23.53 -22.18
N SER A 630 -5.23 -22.99 -21.31
CA SER A 630 -5.65 -21.60 -21.40
C SER A 630 -5.49 -20.89 -20.08
N GLY A 631 -5.35 -19.57 -20.16
CA GLY A 631 -5.28 -18.75 -18.97
C GLY A 631 -3.89 -18.61 -18.33
N LEU A 632 -3.80 -18.71 -17.00
CA LEU A 632 -2.58 -18.42 -16.21
C LEU A 632 -2.09 -19.68 -15.51
N LEU A 633 -1.00 -20.28 -15.99
CA LEU A 633 -0.40 -21.44 -15.31
C LEU A 633 0.47 -20.97 -14.13
N ASP A 634 -0.16 -20.84 -12.95
CA ASP A 634 0.45 -20.50 -11.65
C ASP A 634 0.53 -21.69 -10.66
N ALA A 635 1.01 -21.48 -9.43
CA ALA A 635 1.08 -22.53 -8.42
C ALA A 635 -0.29 -23.13 -8.06
N ASN A 636 -1.37 -22.34 -8.11
CA ASN A 636 -2.72 -22.80 -7.80
C ASN A 636 -3.31 -23.63 -8.95
N ALA A 637 -2.90 -23.32 -10.18
CA ALA A 637 -3.29 -23.99 -11.41
C ALA A 637 -2.64 -25.37 -11.61
N VAL A 638 -1.50 -25.64 -10.96
CA VAL A 638 -0.73 -26.89 -11.13
C VAL A 638 -1.60 -28.13 -10.95
N LYS A 639 -2.45 -28.14 -9.92
CA LYS A 639 -3.31 -29.30 -9.62
C LYS A 639 -4.30 -29.62 -10.74
N LEU A 640 -4.88 -28.59 -11.36
CA LEU A 640 -5.80 -28.77 -12.50
C LEU A 640 -5.08 -29.37 -13.71
N PHE A 641 -3.82 -28.96 -13.95
CA PHE A 641 -3.02 -29.54 -15.03
C PHE A 641 -2.60 -30.98 -14.72
N GLU A 642 -2.22 -31.26 -13.47
CA GLU A 642 -1.88 -32.62 -13.01
C GLU A 642 -3.04 -33.59 -13.25
N GLU A 643 -4.26 -33.22 -12.89
CA GLU A 643 -5.46 -34.05 -13.08
C GLU A 643 -5.72 -34.39 -14.56
N GLU A 644 -5.52 -33.45 -15.49
CA GLU A 644 -5.67 -33.70 -16.93
C GLU A 644 -4.50 -34.52 -17.51
N LEU A 645 -3.30 -34.31 -17.00
CA LEU A 645 -2.13 -35.10 -17.40
C LEU A 645 -2.25 -36.56 -16.95
N GLU A 646 -2.78 -36.82 -15.76
CA GLU A 646 -3.09 -38.17 -15.28
C GLU A 646 -4.13 -38.85 -16.19
N LYS A 647 -5.18 -38.12 -16.61
CA LYS A 647 -6.15 -38.64 -17.59
C LYS A 647 -5.49 -38.96 -18.94
N ALA A 648 -4.60 -38.08 -19.42
CA ALA A 648 -3.89 -38.24 -20.68
C ALA A 648 -2.93 -39.45 -20.68
N THR A 649 -2.34 -39.76 -19.52
CA THR A 649 -1.33 -40.81 -19.34
C THR A 649 -1.90 -42.10 -18.76
N ALA A 650 -3.23 -42.19 -18.56
CA ALA A 650 -3.91 -43.42 -18.17
C ALA A 650 -3.73 -44.55 -19.21
N GLN A 651 -3.40 -44.20 -20.46
CA GLN A 651 -2.95 -45.10 -21.52
C GLN A 651 -1.50 -44.76 -21.90
N SER A 652 -0.74 -45.73 -22.41
CA SER A 652 0.61 -45.46 -22.90
C SER A 652 0.58 -44.51 -24.11
N ILE A 653 1.27 -43.38 -23.98
CA ILE A 653 1.44 -42.40 -25.04
C ILE A 653 2.92 -42.32 -25.43
N ASN A 654 3.18 -42.06 -26.71
CA ASN A 654 4.50 -41.76 -27.25
C ASN A 654 4.69 -40.25 -27.44
N ARG A 655 3.59 -39.48 -27.43
CA ARG A 655 3.59 -38.05 -27.72
C ARG A 655 2.60 -37.27 -26.86
N LEU A 656 3.05 -36.13 -26.34
CA LEU A 656 2.21 -35.15 -25.64
C LEU A 656 2.24 -33.82 -26.39
N VAL A 657 1.07 -33.33 -26.79
CA VAL A 657 0.90 -32.03 -27.45
C VAL A 657 0.21 -31.08 -26.48
N LEU A 658 0.90 -30.00 -26.14
CA LEU A 658 0.35 -28.90 -25.34
C LEU A 658 0.00 -27.75 -26.29
N LEU A 659 -1.30 -27.44 -26.40
CA LEU A 659 -1.79 -26.30 -27.17
C LEU A 659 -1.85 -25.08 -26.23
N LEU A 660 -1.04 -24.05 -26.51
CA LEU A 660 -0.84 -22.87 -25.66
C LEU A 660 -1.36 -21.58 -26.30
N GLN A 661 -2.07 -21.67 -27.42
CA GLN A 661 -2.65 -20.52 -28.15
C GLN A 661 -3.50 -19.58 -27.27
N ASP A 662 -4.18 -20.13 -26.27
CA ASP A 662 -5.02 -19.39 -25.34
C ASP A 662 -4.39 -19.24 -23.94
N LEU A 663 -3.14 -19.72 -23.77
CA LEU A 663 -2.38 -19.53 -22.54
C LEU A 663 -1.81 -18.10 -22.53
N LYS A 664 -2.29 -17.29 -21.58
CA LYS A 664 -1.96 -15.87 -21.49
C LYS A 664 -0.68 -15.62 -20.73
N CYS A 665 -0.42 -16.37 -19.67
CA CYS A 665 0.76 -16.19 -18.82
C CYS A 665 1.16 -17.50 -18.13
N ILE A 666 2.44 -17.62 -17.78
CA ILE A 666 2.99 -18.73 -17.00
C ILE A 666 3.91 -18.17 -15.92
N SER A 667 3.72 -18.63 -14.68
CA SER A 667 4.58 -18.26 -13.55
C SER A 667 5.83 -19.13 -13.49
N ALA A 668 6.79 -18.77 -12.62
CA ALA A 668 7.94 -19.62 -12.32
C ALA A 668 7.52 -21.00 -11.75
N ALA A 669 6.45 -21.06 -10.95
CA ALA A 669 5.92 -22.32 -10.42
C ALA A 669 5.34 -23.21 -11.52
N GLY A 670 4.55 -22.61 -12.42
CA GLY A 670 4.00 -23.28 -13.60
C GLY A 670 5.07 -23.84 -14.53
N LEU A 671 6.12 -23.05 -14.79
CA LEU A 671 7.27 -23.48 -15.59
C LEU A 671 8.03 -24.65 -14.94
N ARG A 672 8.32 -24.55 -13.64
CA ARG A 672 8.94 -25.66 -12.89
C ARG A 672 8.11 -26.94 -12.99
N TYR A 673 6.79 -26.81 -12.97
CA TYR A 673 5.91 -27.96 -13.11
C TYR A 673 5.91 -28.56 -14.52
N LEU A 674 6.01 -27.76 -15.59
CA LEU A 674 6.22 -28.28 -16.95
C LEU A 674 7.54 -29.06 -17.08
N ILE A 675 8.62 -28.52 -16.51
CA ILE A 675 9.93 -29.18 -16.45
C ILE A 675 9.82 -30.51 -15.68
N PHE A 676 9.16 -30.49 -14.53
CA PHE A 676 8.94 -31.69 -13.71
C PHE A 676 8.06 -32.74 -14.41
N THR A 677 7.03 -32.30 -15.13
CA THR A 677 6.16 -33.15 -15.95
C THR A 677 6.98 -33.90 -16.99
N LYS A 678 7.82 -33.18 -17.75
CA LYS A 678 8.73 -33.79 -18.72
C LYS A 678 9.66 -34.81 -18.08
N GLN A 679 10.24 -34.49 -16.92
CA GLN A 679 11.09 -35.42 -16.18
C GLN A 679 10.33 -36.70 -15.77
N LYS A 680 9.08 -36.58 -15.32
CA LYS A 680 8.23 -37.73 -14.94
C LYS A 680 7.85 -38.61 -16.14
N LEU A 681 7.57 -38.01 -17.29
CA LEU A 681 7.18 -38.73 -18.52
C LEU A 681 8.34 -39.54 -19.12
N GLY A 682 9.59 -39.15 -18.86
CA GLY A 682 10.78 -39.85 -19.31
C GLY A 682 11.20 -39.48 -20.74
N SER A 683 12.38 -39.97 -21.17
CA SER A 683 13.03 -39.56 -22.43
C SER A 683 12.39 -40.12 -23.71
N ASN A 684 11.41 -41.02 -23.59
CA ASN A 684 10.82 -41.73 -24.72
C ASN A 684 9.51 -41.08 -25.22
N ILE A 685 9.10 -39.96 -24.62
CA ILE A 685 7.89 -39.22 -24.99
C ILE A 685 8.29 -37.90 -25.63
N ASP A 686 7.81 -37.67 -26.85
CA ASP A 686 8.00 -36.40 -27.54
C ASP A 686 6.97 -35.37 -27.04
N ILE A 687 7.44 -34.22 -26.58
CA ILE A 687 6.57 -33.12 -26.13
C ILE A 687 6.58 -32.00 -27.17
N TYR A 688 5.39 -31.59 -27.61
CA TYR A 688 5.19 -30.49 -28.54
C TYR A 688 4.50 -29.33 -27.82
N VAL A 689 5.05 -28.13 -27.96
CA VAL A 689 4.45 -26.87 -27.51
C VAL A 689 3.97 -26.11 -28.74
N VAL A 690 2.66 -25.88 -28.83
CA VAL A 690 2.05 -25.35 -30.06
C VAL A 690 1.32 -24.04 -29.79
N GLY A 691 1.58 -23.02 -30.60
CA GLY A 691 0.83 -21.76 -30.61
C GLY A 691 1.07 -20.84 -29.41
N ALA A 692 2.11 -21.07 -28.61
CA ALA A 692 2.44 -20.19 -27.48
C ALA A 692 2.76 -18.76 -27.96
N SER A 693 2.27 -17.74 -27.25
CA SER A 693 2.61 -16.33 -27.52
C SER A 693 4.10 -16.06 -27.31
N GLU A 694 4.65 -14.98 -27.92
CA GLU A 694 6.06 -14.61 -27.75
C GLU A 694 6.45 -14.43 -26.28
N HIS A 695 5.57 -13.82 -25.47
CA HIS A 695 5.80 -13.63 -24.04
C HIS A 695 5.95 -14.95 -23.29
N VAL A 696 5.04 -15.91 -23.55
CA VAL A 696 5.10 -17.25 -22.94
C VAL A 696 6.34 -18.00 -23.42
N LEU A 697 6.67 -17.91 -24.71
CA LEU A 697 7.87 -18.53 -25.28
C LEU A 697 9.16 -17.97 -24.68
N ASP A 698 9.27 -16.66 -24.48
CA ASP A 698 10.42 -16.04 -23.82
C ASP A 698 10.61 -16.61 -22.40
N PHE A 699 9.51 -16.78 -21.67
CA PHE A 699 9.54 -17.37 -20.33
C PHE A 699 9.93 -18.85 -20.33
N LEU A 700 9.43 -19.65 -21.28
CA LEU A 700 9.81 -21.06 -21.44
C LEU A 700 11.30 -21.22 -21.83
N ARG A 701 11.82 -20.31 -22.68
CA ARG A 701 13.24 -20.27 -23.09
C ARG A 701 14.14 -19.92 -21.91
N LYS A 702 13.76 -18.94 -21.09
CA LYS A 702 14.51 -18.55 -19.87
C LYS A 702 14.67 -19.70 -18.87
N GLY A 703 13.72 -20.64 -18.82
CA GLY A 703 13.82 -21.85 -18.01
C GLY A 703 14.43 -23.06 -18.71
N ALA A 704 15.03 -22.89 -19.90
CA ALA A 704 15.58 -23.95 -20.75
C ALA A 704 14.58 -25.07 -21.12
N PHE A 705 13.26 -24.85 -20.94
CA PHE A 705 12.26 -25.88 -21.23
C PHE A 705 12.19 -26.17 -22.74
N CYS A 706 12.34 -25.12 -23.57
CA CYS A 706 12.36 -25.22 -25.02
C CYS A 706 13.53 -26.05 -25.57
N GLU A 707 14.60 -26.31 -24.80
CA GLU A 707 15.78 -27.04 -25.27
C GLU A 707 15.55 -28.55 -25.43
N GLY A 708 14.44 -29.10 -24.94
CA GLY A 708 14.11 -30.50 -25.21
C GLY A 708 12.63 -30.76 -25.35
N VAL A 709 11.93 -29.82 -25.99
CA VAL A 709 10.58 -30.00 -26.52
C VAL A 709 10.56 -29.39 -27.92
N THR A 710 9.64 -29.81 -28.78
CA THR A 710 9.48 -29.24 -30.12
C THR A 710 8.48 -28.09 -30.06
N VAL A 711 8.86 -26.90 -30.51
CA VAL A 711 8.00 -25.71 -30.51
C VAL A 711 7.47 -25.46 -31.92
N LEU A 712 6.15 -25.33 -32.08
CA LEU A 712 5.48 -25.09 -33.35
C LEU A 712 4.53 -23.89 -33.26
N GLU A 713 4.35 -23.15 -34.35
CA GLU A 713 3.39 -22.02 -34.40
C GLU A 713 1.94 -22.50 -34.53
N GLN A 714 1.70 -23.56 -35.31
CA GLN A 714 0.36 -24.11 -35.53
C GLN A 714 0.39 -25.63 -35.43
N TYR A 715 -0.76 -26.23 -35.09
CA TYR A 715 -0.90 -27.67 -35.06
C TYR A 715 -1.17 -28.19 -36.48
N ASP A 716 -0.15 -28.70 -37.16
CA ASP A 716 -0.30 -29.41 -38.44
C ASP A 716 0.09 -30.89 -38.30
N THR A 717 -0.82 -31.78 -38.70
CA THR A 717 -0.61 -33.24 -38.65
C THR A 717 0.44 -33.73 -39.64
N VAL A 718 0.73 -32.95 -40.70
CA VAL A 718 1.70 -33.32 -41.74
C VAL A 718 3.14 -32.99 -41.33
N GLU A 719 3.37 -31.90 -40.58
CA GLU A 719 4.71 -31.52 -40.08
C GLU A 719 5.20 -32.43 -38.94
N MET A 720 4.28 -32.98 -38.14
CA MET A 720 4.61 -33.87 -37.02
C MET A 720 5.07 -35.30 -37.43
N ALA A 721 4.98 -35.64 -38.71
CA ALA A 721 5.44 -36.92 -39.26
C ALA A 721 6.87 -36.85 -39.85
N ILE A 722 7.49 -35.66 -39.88
CA ILE A 722 8.75 -35.39 -40.60
C ILE A 722 9.93 -35.07 -39.64
N VAL A 723 9.67 -34.92 -38.33
CA VAL A 723 10.70 -34.65 -37.32
C VAL A 723 11.10 -35.91 -36.56
#